data_AF-A0A7C3YTN5-F1
#
_entry.id   AF-A0A7C3YTN5-F1
#
_cell.length_a   1.000
_cell.length_b   1.000
_cell.length_c   1.000
_cell.angle_alpha   90.00
_cell.angle_beta   90.00
_cell.angle_gamma   90.00
#
_symmetry.space_group_name_H-M   'P 1'
#
loop_
_entity.id
_entity.type
_entity.pdbx_description
1 polymer ?
#
loop_
_entity_poly.entity_id
_entity_poly.type
_entity_poly.pdbx_seq_one_letter_code
_entity_poly.pdbx_strand_id
1 'polypeptide(L)'
;GMIISFARMNRILELDEVGRSAIVQPGVVHLTFDEFVKAKGLFYPPDPASGRSCTIGGTLAENAGGPHCFKYGVTTNYVLGLEVVLADGRVIHTGGRAYDYPEYDLTGLLIGSEGTLGLMTSAYVRLIRNIPDIKTLMAIFNSVEEAGEAVSAVIAQGLMPATLEMMDRNMINIVENYAHAGLPTDAEALLIIEADGYTESLDSQMDEIITVMKNRNARELRLANSIEERDKIWYARKSAVGAIAQISPAYLILDGTVPRSKLAQTLAEINNICANLNLRVCYVFHAGDGNLHPLILFNPSDPEIIDRVRKAEHEVIELCVKMNGTITGEHGIGSEKREYMSSIYNDSELQAQKDIKDVFDPDNILNPNKLLPDFKYEPRSVMTQSIPVMFAPSSVEEAENSILSWAVESTPRSLRIKGGGTKSSMLPPTDVTISTQNLRGIKSLAVEDLYVTVNAGTKLSELQQELKNQNMWIPIISPWVESTIGGIVATNFNAPLRSRYGAIRDLILAMTVVLPDGRVIRAGKAVVKNVAGYDLPKLFVGSHGTLGLITDVTFKLFPLPRKRSTLLIPINDLKSGLLLGSKLLQMCIVASSLILCKGLFSSPYAIVYTAEGLPEDVQAELNQVMSILKSEGIKEINQIDAMSGNEIWADWINKSSDLTLRMGVAPKDLAKTLINLEPKLIDSPFIADFPSGIVYLQSNEVSEIRKSAQENGGYAIILKGSNSKHDVWGHKPEGFDLMKNIKSKWDIRGLFNFGAFIV
;
A
#
# COMPACT_ATOMS: atom_id res chain seq x y z
N GLY A 1 7.59 13.53 -30.40
CA GLY A 1 7.55 12.09 -30.08
C GLY A 1 6.38 11.43 -30.81
N MET A 2 6.24 10.11 -30.64
CA MET A 2 5.09 9.33 -31.11
C MET A 2 4.08 9.15 -29.96
N ILE A 3 2.77 9.17 -30.26
CA ILE A 3 1.73 8.84 -29.28
C ILE A 3 1.40 7.35 -29.39
N ILE A 4 1.56 6.62 -28.28
CA ILE A 4 1.14 5.22 -28.16
C ILE A 4 -0.18 5.20 -27.38
N SER A 5 -1.27 4.84 -28.05
CA SER A 5 -2.60 4.76 -27.43
C SER A 5 -2.99 3.31 -27.13
N PHE A 6 -3.44 3.06 -25.91
CA PHE A 6 -3.96 1.76 -25.46
C PHE A 6 -5.44 1.55 -25.72
N ALA A 7 -6.14 2.47 -26.39
CA ALA A 7 -7.61 2.42 -26.55
C ALA A 7 -8.14 1.11 -27.17
N ARG A 8 -7.31 0.41 -27.96
CA ARG A 8 -7.64 -0.89 -28.58
C ARG A 8 -7.27 -2.11 -27.74
N MET A 9 -6.57 -1.92 -26.62
CA MET A 9 -6.23 -2.93 -25.64
C MET A 9 -7.22 -2.82 -24.47
N ASN A 10 -8.49 -3.11 -24.73
CA ASN A 10 -9.61 -2.81 -23.84
C ASN A 10 -10.38 -4.07 -23.40
N ARG A 11 -9.68 -5.20 -23.24
CA ARG A 11 -10.28 -6.47 -22.83
C ARG A 11 -9.96 -6.82 -21.38
N ILE A 12 -10.94 -7.42 -20.71
CA ILE A 12 -10.73 -8.22 -19.49
C ILE A 12 -10.31 -9.60 -19.99
N LEU A 13 -9.08 -10.02 -19.68
CA LEU A 13 -8.48 -11.25 -20.18
C LEU A 13 -8.83 -12.47 -19.31
N GLU A 14 -8.98 -12.26 -18.01
CA GLU A 14 -9.23 -13.32 -17.03
C GLU A 14 -10.00 -12.73 -15.84
N LEU A 15 -10.96 -13.48 -15.28
CA LEU A 15 -11.57 -13.21 -13.99
C LEU A 15 -11.52 -14.49 -13.15
N ASP A 16 -10.96 -14.38 -11.96
CA ASP A 16 -10.94 -15.41 -10.94
C ASP A 16 -11.83 -15.00 -9.76
N GLU A 17 -13.06 -15.52 -9.77
CA GLU A 17 -14.05 -15.24 -8.72
C GLU A 17 -13.65 -15.86 -7.37
N VAL A 18 -12.93 -16.98 -7.38
CA VAL A 18 -12.52 -17.70 -6.15
C VAL A 18 -11.34 -17.00 -5.50
N GLY A 19 -10.27 -16.76 -6.27
CA GLY A 19 -9.08 -16.08 -5.78
C GLY A 19 -9.17 -14.56 -5.79
N ARG A 20 -10.32 -14.01 -6.20
CA ARG A 20 -10.63 -12.58 -6.21
C ARG A 20 -9.56 -11.78 -6.95
N SER A 21 -9.33 -12.14 -8.20
CA SER A 21 -8.36 -11.45 -9.06
C SER A 21 -8.84 -11.36 -10.50
N ALA A 22 -8.22 -10.48 -11.27
CA ALA A 22 -8.49 -10.36 -12.70
C ALA A 22 -7.21 -9.99 -13.47
N ILE A 23 -7.21 -10.26 -14.76
CA ILE A 23 -6.20 -9.76 -15.69
C ILE A 23 -6.88 -8.82 -16.67
N VAL A 24 -6.41 -7.57 -16.73
CA VAL A 24 -7.06 -6.50 -17.47
C VAL A 24 -6.06 -5.75 -18.35
N GLN A 25 -6.50 -5.39 -19.55
CA GLN A 25 -5.71 -4.56 -20.46
C GLN A 25 -5.84 -3.07 -20.11
N PRO A 26 -4.83 -2.23 -20.40
CA PRO A 26 -4.75 -0.83 -19.98
C PRO A 26 -5.81 0.09 -20.57
N GLY A 27 -6.45 -0.27 -21.68
CA GLY A 27 -7.51 0.50 -22.34
C GLY A 27 -8.91 0.25 -21.79
N VAL A 28 -9.09 -0.65 -20.82
CA VAL A 28 -10.38 -0.88 -20.17
C VAL A 28 -10.76 0.35 -19.37
N VAL A 29 -11.99 0.86 -19.54
CA VAL A 29 -12.51 1.97 -18.74
C VAL A 29 -12.71 1.51 -17.30
N HIS A 30 -12.21 2.31 -16.35
CA HIS A 30 -12.15 1.94 -14.94
C HIS A 30 -13.53 1.57 -14.37
N LEU A 31 -14.54 2.44 -14.52
CA LEU A 31 -15.87 2.18 -13.97
C LEU A 31 -16.53 0.96 -14.62
N THR A 32 -16.31 0.75 -15.93
CA THR A 32 -16.83 -0.43 -16.63
C THR A 32 -16.24 -1.72 -16.07
N PHE A 33 -14.96 -1.72 -15.71
CA PHE A 33 -14.34 -2.87 -15.05
C PHE A 33 -14.93 -3.10 -13.66
N ASP A 34 -15.05 -2.05 -12.85
CA ASP A 34 -15.61 -2.15 -11.49
C ASP A 34 -17.06 -2.64 -11.50
N GLU A 35 -17.92 -2.10 -12.36
CA GLU A 35 -19.31 -2.55 -12.52
C GLU A 35 -19.40 -4.02 -12.97
N PHE A 36 -18.50 -4.44 -13.87
CA PHE A 36 -18.44 -5.83 -14.33
C PHE A 36 -18.13 -6.81 -13.18
N VAL A 37 -17.15 -6.49 -12.33
CA VAL A 37 -16.81 -7.35 -11.19
C VAL A 37 -17.83 -7.26 -10.06
N LYS A 38 -18.48 -6.10 -9.86
CA LYS A 38 -19.57 -5.90 -8.88
C LYS A 38 -20.75 -6.82 -9.15
N ALA A 39 -21.09 -7.02 -10.43
CA ALA A 39 -22.12 -7.98 -10.83
C ALA A 39 -21.78 -9.44 -10.48
N LYS A 40 -20.52 -9.74 -10.12
CA LYS A 40 -20.02 -11.04 -9.67
C LYS A 40 -19.81 -11.11 -8.15
N GLY A 41 -20.25 -10.10 -7.40
CA GLY A 41 -20.06 -10.04 -5.94
C GLY A 41 -18.66 -9.57 -5.52
N LEU A 42 -17.87 -9.00 -6.43
CA LEU A 42 -16.51 -8.53 -6.19
C LEU A 42 -16.38 -7.04 -6.50
N PHE A 43 -15.42 -6.36 -5.89
CA PHE A 43 -15.22 -4.93 -5.98
C PHE A 43 -13.75 -4.63 -6.31
N TYR A 44 -13.49 -3.68 -7.24
CA TYR A 44 -12.17 -3.12 -7.47
C TYR A 44 -12.04 -1.78 -6.74
N PRO A 45 -11.26 -1.67 -5.64
CA PRO A 45 -11.41 -0.55 -4.72
C PRO A 45 -10.94 0.85 -5.14
N PRO A 46 -9.88 1.04 -5.95
CA PRO A 46 -9.54 2.38 -6.43
C PRO A 46 -10.75 2.99 -7.14
N ASP A 47 -11.06 4.26 -6.89
CA ASP A 47 -12.31 4.87 -7.36
C ASP A 47 -12.14 6.33 -7.82
N PRO A 48 -11.26 6.61 -8.80
CA PRO A 48 -10.97 7.97 -9.24
C PRO A 48 -12.24 8.69 -9.71
N ALA A 49 -12.35 9.98 -9.43
CA ALA A 49 -13.51 10.79 -9.82
C ALA A 49 -13.78 10.76 -11.34
N SER A 50 -12.72 10.57 -12.14
CA SER A 50 -12.76 10.43 -13.60
C SER A 50 -13.11 9.01 -14.09
N GLY A 51 -13.50 8.08 -13.21
CA GLY A 51 -13.72 6.65 -13.47
C GLY A 51 -14.60 6.31 -14.68
N ARG A 52 -15.51 7.20 -15.06
CA ARG A 52 -16.35 7.08 -16.27
C ARG A 52 -15.58 7.19 -17.59
N SER A 53 -14.33 7.68 -17.54
CA SER A 53 -13.52 8.02 -18.72
C SER A 53 -12.07 7.59 -18.61
N CYS A 54 -11.48 7.58 -17.41
CA CYS A 54 -10.12 7.10 -17.24
C CYS A 54 -10.05 5.59 -17.48
N THR A 55 -8.91 5.13 -17.98
CA THR A 55 -8.66 3.72 -18.22
C THR A 55 -7.76 3.13 -17.14
N ILE A 56 -7.74 1.80 -17.02
CA ILE A 56 -6.86 1.09 -16.08
C ILE A 56 -5.39 1.49 -16.28
N GLY A 57 -4.94 1.67 -17.53
CA GLY A 57 -3.57 2.12 -17.82
C GLY A 57 -3.26 3.50 -17.25
N GLY A 58 -4.21 4.44 -17.31
CA GLY A 58 -4.07 5.76 -16.69
C GLY A 58 -4.01 5.67 -15.16
N THR A 59 -4.89 4.87 -14.55
CA THR A 59 -4.89 4.70 -13.08
C THR A 59 -3.61 4.04 -12.59
N LEU A 60 -3.03 3.11 -13.36
CA LEU A 60 -1.72 2.53 -13.08
C LEU A 60 -0.60 3.58 -13.23
N ALA A 61 -0.60 4.36 -14.30
CA ALA A 61 0.45 5.34 -14.59
C ALA A 61 0.52 6.46 -13.55
N GLU A 62 -0.62 6.87 -13.00
CA GLU A 62 -0.74 7.94 -11.99
C GLU A 62 -0.83 7.42 -10.54
N ASN A 63 -0.82 6.09 -10.36
CA ASN A 63 -1.14 5.45 -9.06
C ASN A 63 -2.43 6.01 -8.43
N ALA A 64 -3.48 6.15 -9.25
CA ALA A 64 -4.67 6.89 -8.90
C ALA A 64 -5.35 6.36 -7.62
N GLY A 65 -5.88 7.29 -6.84
CA GLY A 65 -6.74 7.03 -5.68
C GLY A 65 -8.20 7.37 -5.98
N GLY A 66 -8.85 7.97 -5.00
CA GLY A 66 -10.22 8.47 -5.06
C GLY A 66 -10.74 8.74 -3.64
N PRO A 67 -12.04 9.01 -3.46
CA PRO A 67 -12.65 9.20 -2.14
C PRO A 67 -12.48 8.04 -1.16
N HIS A 68 -12.42 6.79 -1.65
CA HIS A 68 -12.41 5.60 -0.80
C HIS A 68 -11.01 5.13 -0.40
N CYS A 69 -9.94 5.74 -0.93
CA CYS A 69 -8.59 5.30 -0.64
C CYS A 69 -8.16 5.56 0.81
N PHE A 70 -8.87 6.40 1.55
CA PHE A 70 -8.63 6.59 2.98
C PHE A 70 -8.72 5.24 3.72
N LYS A 71 -9.76 4.42 3.43
CA LYS A 71 -9.90 3.07 3.98
C LYS A 71 -9.18 2.02 3.14
N TYR A 72 -9.26 2.13 1.81
CA TYR A 72 -8.86 1.04 0.90
C TYR A 72 -7.47 1.18 0.30
N GLY A 73 -6.82 2.33 0.39
CA GLY A 73 -5.56 2.60 -0.31
C GLY A 73 -5.75 2.94 -1.80
N VAL A 74 -4.64 3.06 -2.51
CA VAL A 74 -4.57 3.52 -3.91
C VAL A 74 -4.29 2.35 -4.86
N THR A 75 -4.23 2.63 -6.16
CA THR A 75 -4.07 1.61 -7.23
C THR A 75 -2.95 0.59 -6.93
N THR A 76 -1.77 1.02 -6.48
CA THR A 76 -0.62 0.13 -6.18
C THR A 76 -0.94 -0.97 -5.15
N ASN A 77 -1.93 -0.76 -4.26
CA ASN A 77 -2.32 -1.75 -3.24
C ASN A 77 -3.16 -2.91 -3.80
N TYR A 78 -3.57 -2.81 -5.07
CA TYR A 78 -4.43 -3.77 -5.75
C TYR A 78 -3.80 -4.36 -7.01
N VAL A 79 -2.51 -4.13 -7.26
CA VAL A 79 -1.81 -4.71 -8.40
C VAL A 79 -0.83 -5.76 -7.91
N LEU A 80 -1.04 -7.00 -8.35
CA LEU A 80 -0.20 -8.16 -8.03
C LEU A 80 0.95 -8.35 -9.03
N GLY A 81 0.79 -7.82 -10.24
CA GLY A 81 1.80 -7.90 -11.29
C GLY A 81 1.40 -7.14 -12.56
N LEU A 82 2.38 -6.99 -13.46
CA LEU A 82 2.25 -6.27 -14.72
C LEU A 82 2.94 -7.05 -15.85
N GLU A 83 2.40 -6.93 -17.07
CA GLU A 83 3.17 -7.13 -18.30
C GLU A 83 3.60 -5.75 -18.80
N VAL A 84 4.89 -5.58 -19.11
CA VAL A 84 5.47 -4.27 -19.48
C VAL A 84 6.39 -4.42 -20.69
N VAL A 85 6.24 -3.49 -21.65
CA VAL A 85 7.22 -3.28 -22.73
C VAL A 85 8.21 -2.20 -22.30
N LEU A 86 9.50 -2.53 -22.24
CA LEU A 86 10.59 -1.63 -21.89
C LEU A 86 10.99 -0.73 -23.07
N ALA A 87 11.84 0.27 -22.82
CA ALA A 87 12.31 1.21 -23.84
C ALA A 87 13.01 0.50 -25.02
N ASP A 88 13.68 -0.62 -24.77
CA ASP A 88 14.36 -1.44 -25.78
C ASP A 88 13.43 -2.44 -26.49
N GLY A 89 12.14 -2.43 -26.18
CA GLY A 89 11.12 -3.30 -26.78
C GLY A 89 11.00 -4.70 -26.16
N ARG A 90 11.82 -5.05 -25.16
CA ARG A 90 11.63 -6.31 -24.42
C ARG A 90 10.31 -6.27 -23.65
N VAL A 91 9.63 -7.41 -23.62
CA VAL A 91 8.46 -7.65 -22.76
C VAL A 91 8.95 -8.38 -21.51
N ILE A 92 8.55 -7.88 -20.35
CA ILE A 92 8.80 -8.54 -19.07
C ILE A 92 7.51 -8.65 -18.26
N HIS A 93 7.47 -9.65 -17.39
CA HIS A 93 6.50 -9.72 -16.31
C HIS A 93 7.13 -9.34 -14.97
N THR A 94 6.43 -8.52 -14.20
CA THR A 94 6.75 -8.22 -12.80
C THR A 94 5.61 -8.70 -11.92
N GLY A 95 5.91 -9.24 -10.75
CA GLY A 95 4.97 -9.94 -9.90
C GLY A 95 4.29 -11.10 -10.63
N GLY A 96 3.00 -11.30 -10.37
CA GLY A 96 2.23 -12.30 -11.10
C GLY A 96 0.96 -12.72 -10.39
N ARG A 97 0.56 -13.99 -10.60
CA ARG A 97 -0.66 -14.55 -10.03
C ARG A 97 -0.50 -14.98 -8.57
N ALA A 98 0.71 -15.38 -8.19
CA ALA A 98 1.02 -15.70 -6.81
C ALA A 98 1.40 -14.43 -6.03
N TYR A 99 1.24 -14.49 -4.71
CA TYR A 99 1.66 -13.41 -3.82
C TYR A 99 3.13 -13.58 -3.37
N ASP A 100 3.83 -12.47 -3.19
CA ASP A 100 5.20 -12.40 -2.62
C ASP A 100 6.30 -13.12 -3.42
N TYR A 101 6.34 -12.94 -4.73
CA TYR A 101 7.48 -13.39 -5.53
C TYR A 101 8.81 -12.91 -4.93
N PRO A 102 9.86 -13.76 -4.94
CA PRO A 102 11.18 -13.38 -4.46
C PRO A 102 11.91 -12.54 -5.52
N GLU A 103 11.41 -11.33 -5.77
CA GLU A 103 12.01 -10.33 -6.65
C GLU A 103 11.89 -8.91 -6.07
N TYR A 104 12.64 -7.94 -6.62
CA TYR A 104 12.41 -6.55 -6.24
C TYR A 104 11.00 -6.17 -6.65
N ASP A 105 10.38 -5.26 -5.91
CA ASP A 105 9.03 -4.78 -6.22
C ASP A 105 9.04 -3.80 -7.42
N LEU A 106 9.42 -4.32 -8.60
CA LEU A 106 9.40 -3.58 -9.85
C LEU A 106 7.96 -3.18 -10.23
N THR A 107 6.97 -4.00 -9.86
CA THR A 107 5.54 -3.68 -10.01
C THR A 107 5.20 -2.37 -9.30
N GLY A 108 5.57 -2.23 -8.03
CA GLY A 108 5.36 -1.00 -7.26
C GLY A 108 6.09 0.20 -7.85
N LEU A 109 7.29 0.00 -8.41
CA LEU A 109 8.09 1.05 -9.04
C LEU A 109 7.50 1.55 -10.38
N LEU A 110 6.89 0.66 -11.16
CA LEU A 110 6.27 0.97 -12.46
C LEU A 110 4.94 1.71 -12.32
N ILE A 111 4.19 1.44 -11.25
CA ILE A 111 2.94 2.14 -10.93
C ILE A 111 3.28 3.54 -10.42
N GLY A 112 2.60 4.57 -10.93
CA GLY A 112 2.96 5.97 -10.65
C GLY A 112 4.15 6.49 -11.47
N SER A 113 4.72 5.69 -12.39
CA SER A 113 5.85 6.13 -13.21
C SER A 113 5.47 7.07 -14.36
N GLU A 114 4.18 7.35 -14.55
CA GLU A 114 3.66 8.18 -15.63
C GLU A 114 4.12 7.73 -17.03
N GLY A 115 4.38 6.43 -17.21
CA GLY A 115 4.87 5.87 -18.48
C GLY A 115 6.31 6.24 -18.82
N THR A 116 7.09 6.76 -17.86
CA THR A 116 8.51 7.07 -18.05
C THR A 116 9.43 5.84 -17.91
N LEU A 117 8.97 4.76 -17.28
CA LEU A 117 9.78 3.54 -17.07
C LEU A 117 9.39 2.38 -17.99
N GLY A 118 8.22 2.43 -18.62
CA GLY A 118 7.74 1.37 -19.49
C GLY A 118 6.29 1.55 -19.91
N LEU A 119 5.86 0.72 -20.87
CA LEU A 119 4.51 0.67 -21.38
C LEU A 119 3.79 -0.54 -20.75
N MET A 120 2.89 -0.30 -19.80
CA MET A 120 2.13 -1.35 -19.12
C MET A 120 1.02 -1.89 -20.05
N THR A 121 1.14 -3.13 -20.50
CA THR A 121 0.26 -3.76 -21.51
C THR A 121 -0.80 -4.69 -20.93
N SER A 122 -0.62 -5.14 -19.68
CA SER A 122 -1.60 -5.92 -18.92
C SER A 122 -1.34 -5.76 -17.43
N ALA A 123 -2.39 -5.82 -16.60
CA ALA A 123 -2.29 -5.77 -15.15
C ALA A 123 -3.04 -6.93 -14.49
N TYR A 124 -2.38 -7.54 -13.52
CA TYR A 124 -2.93 -8.56 -12.64
C TYR A 124 -3.43 -7.84 -11.40
N VAL A 125 -4.74 -7.73 -11.23
CA VAL A 125 -5.35 -6.94 -10.17
C VAL A 125 -6.06 -7.82 -9.14
N ARG A 126 -5.96 -7.40 -7.87
CA ARG A 126 -6.69 -7.98 -6.74
C ARG A 126 -8.06 -7.32 -6.61
N LEU A 127 -9.06 -8.14 -6.33
CA LEU A 127 -10.43 -7.75 -6.04
C LEU A 127 -10.75 -8.06 -4.57
N ILE A 128 -11.76 -7.40 -4.02
CA ILE A 128 -12.31 -7.72 -2.70
C ILE A 128 -13.77 -8.12 -2.82
N ARG A 129 -14.36 -8.72 -1.78
CA ARG A 129 -15.81 -9.00 -1.76
C ARG A 129 -16.57 -7.67 -1.75
N ASN A 130 -17.72 -7.62 -2.43
CA ASN A 130 -18.65 -6.51 -2.28
C ASN A 130 -18.98 -6.29 -0.80
N ILE A 131 -18.97 -5.03 -0.40
CA ILE A 131 -19.36 -4.65 0.95
C ILE A 131 -20.88 -4.81 1.10
N PRO A 132 -21.37 -5.47 2.17
CA PRO A 132 -22.78 -5.78 2.32
C PRO A 132 -23.67 -4.54 2.34
N ASP A 133 -23.23 -3.48 3.02
CA ASP A 133 -24.07 -2.32 3.25
C ASP A 133 -23.23 -1.06 3.52
N ILE A 134 -23.86 0.11 3.32
CA ILE A 134 -23.24 1.44 3.45
C ILE A 134 -24.24 2.40 4.08
N LYS A 135 -23.79 3.23 5.01
CA LYS A 135 -24.54 4.40 5.50
C LYS A 135 -23.79 5.69 5.21
N THR A 136 -24.54 6.72 4.84
CA THR A 136 -24.00 8.03 4.44
C THR A 136 -24.56 9.12 5.35
N LEU A 137 -23.66 9.86 5.99
CA LEU A 137 -23.98 11.00 6.83
C LEU A 137 -23.49 12.28 6.16
N MET A 138 -24.35 13.28 6.10
CA MET A 138 -23.99 14.65 5.73
C MET A 138 -23.97 15.51 7.01
N ALA A 139 -22.82 16.11 7.31
CA ALA A 139 -22.63 16.96 8.49
C ALA A 139 -22.35 18.40 8.07
N ILE A 140 -23.12 19.34 8.62
CA ILE A 140 -23.14 20.75 8.22
C ILE A 140 -22.45 21.61 9.29
N PHE A 141 -21.56 22.51 8.88
CA PHE A 141 -20.77 23.36 9.77
C PHE A 141 -20.90 24.85 9.41
N ASN A 142 -20.66 25.70 10.42
CA ASN A 142 -20.59 27.16 10.27
C ASN A 142 -19.14 27.66 10.09
N SER A 143 -18.19 26.75 9.93
CA SER A 143 -16.77 27.05 9.70
C SER A 143 -16.09 25.87 9.00
N VAL A 144 -15.14 26.16 8.11
CA VAL A 144 -14.29 25.15 7.45
C VAL A 144 -13.33 24.53 8.48
N GLU A 145 -12.85 25.33 9.42
CA GLU A 145 -11.96 24.93 10.50
C GLU A 145 -12.63 23.91 11.44
N GLU A 146 -13.87 24.18 11.89
CA GLU A 146 -14.65 23.23 12.72
C GLU A 146 -14.83 21.89 12.02
N ALA A 147 -15.09 21.91 10.70
CA ALA A 147 -15.23 20.70 9.91
C ALA A 147 -13.89 19.94 9.80
N GLY A 148 -12.77 20.63 9.64
CA GLY A 148 -11.43 20.02 9.64
C GLY A 148 -11.03 19.41 10.99
N GLU A 149 -11.37 20.07 12.09
CA GLU A 149 -11.20 19.54 13.45
C GLU A 149 -12.07 18.30 13.70
N ALA A 150 -13.29 18.28 13.15
CA ALA A 150 -14.19 17.13 13.23
C ALA A 150 -13.60 15.90 12.53
N VAL A 151 -12.99 16.06 11.36
CA VAL A 151 -12.30 14.99 10.63
C VAL A 151 -11.19 14.40 11.49
N SER A 152 -10.32 15.24 12.06
CA SER A 152 -9.22 14.79 12.92
C SER A 152 -9.73 14.06 14.17
N ALA A 153 -10.85 14.51 14.74
CA ALA A 153 -11.46 13.91 15.92
C ALA A 153 -12.06 12.52 15.66
N VAL A 154 -12.66 12.28 14.48
CA VAL A 154 -13.15 10.95 14.09
C VAL A 154 -12.00 9.94 14.08
N ILE A 155 -10.88 10.33 13.46
CA ILE A 155 -9.71 9.48 13.35
C ILE A 155 -9.06 9.22 14.70
N ALA A 156 -8.97 10.24 15.56
CA ALA A 156 -8.42 10.11 16.90
C ALA A 156 -9.21 9.14 17.81
N GLN A 157 -10.49 8.88 17.51
CA GLN A 157 -11.30 7.86 18.20
C GLN A 157 -11.09 6.44 17.65
N GLY A 158 -10.19 6.27 16.67
CA GLY A 158 -9.95 4.98 16.00
C GLY A 158 -11.09 4.58 15.06
N LEU A 159 -11.90 5.52 14.61
CA LEU A 159 -12.91 5.28 13.58
C LEU A 159 -12.26 5.41 12.19
N MET A 160 -12.54 4.46 11.31
CA MET A 160 -12.08 4.48 9.92
C MET A 160 -13.27 4.41 8.96
N PRO A 161 -13.97 5.54 8.72
CA PRO A 161 -14.97 5.63 7.67
C PRO A 161 -14.41 5.18 6.32
N ALA A 162 -15.28 4.73 5.41
CA ALA A 162 -14.94 4.43 4.03
C ALA A 162 -14.47 5.68 3.28
N THR A 163 -15.09 6.83 3.56
CA THR A 163 -14.73 8.13 3.00
C THR A 163 -15.12 9.29 3.92
N LEU A 164 -14.43 10.42 3.74
CA LEU A 164 -14.58 11.68 4.48
C LEU A 164 -14.29 12.82 3.50
N GLU A 165 -15.32 13.29 2.80
CA GLU A 165 -15.23 14.32 1.76
C GLU A 165 -15.70 15.67 2.28
N MET A 166 -15.10 16.76 1.82
CA MET A 166 -15.50 18.13 2.20
C MET A 166 -15.82 19.01 0.98
N MET A 167 -16.82 19.88 1.14
CA MET A 167 -17.09 21.02 0.26
C MET A 167 -17.25 22.31 1.08
N ASP A 168 -16.74 23.44 0.58
CA ASP A 168 -16.95 24.76 1.17
C ASP A 168 -18.23 25.44 0.65
N ARG A 169 -18.65 26.56 1.27
CA ARG A 169 -19.83 27.32 0.83
C ARG A 169 -19.85 27.59 -0.67
N ASN A 170 -18.73 28.03 -1.24
CA ASN A 170 -18.67 28.39 -2.65
C ASN A 170 -18.98 27.16 -3.51
N MET A 171 -18.33 26.03 -3.23
CA MET A 171 -18.58 24.78 -3.93
C MET A 171 -20.02 24.29 -3.74
N ILE A 172 -20.55 24.33 -2.51
CA ILE A 172 -21.93 23.91 -2.19
C ILE A 172 -22.93 24.67 -3.07
N ASN A 173 -22.78 25.99 -3.17
CA ASN A 173 -23.66 26.83 -4.00
C ASN A 173 -23.52 26.52 -5.50
N ILE A 174 -22.30 26.28 -5.99
CA ILE A 174 -22.04 25.95 -7.40
C ILE A 174 -22.70 24.60 -7.74
N VAL A 175 -22.48 23.59 -6.91
CA VAL A 175 -23.00 22.25 -7.11
C VAL A 175 -24.53 22.23 -6.99
N GLU A 176 -25.11 22.92 -6.01
CA GLU A 176 -26.57 22.93 -5.83
C GLU A 176 -27.30 23.57 -7.02
N ASN A 177 -26.74 24.64 -7.60
CA ASN A 177 -27.29 25.27 -8.79
C ASN A 177 -27.26 24.38 -10.04
N TYR A 178 -26.41 23.35 -10.06
CA TYR A 178 -26.27 22.40 -11.16
C TYR A 178 -27.03 21.09 -10.91
N ALA A 179 -26.84 20.49 -9.73
CA ALA A 179 -27.32 19.15 -9.40
C ALA A 179 -28.68 19.13 -8.70
N HIS A 180 -29.10 20.26 -8.09
CA HIS A 180 -30.35 20.38 -7.33
C HIS A 180 -30.56 19.25 -6.31
N ALA A 181 -29.51 18.96 -5.54
CA ALA A 181 -29.46 17.82 -4.63
C ALA A 181 -30.05 18.14 -3.23
N GLY A 182 -30.46 19.38 -2.98
CA GLY A 182 -30.97 19.83 -1.68
C GLY A 182 -29.84 20.15 -0.69
N LEU A 183 -28.68 20.55 -1.19
CA LEU A 183 -27.55 20.95 -0.35
C LEU A 183 -27.86 22.25 0.43
N PRO A 184 -27.35 22.39 1.66
CA PRO A 184 -27.57 23.57 2.49
C PRO A 184 -26.72 24.76 2.02
N THR A 185 -27.26 25.61 1.15
CA THR A 185 -26.54 26.74 0.53
C THR A 185 -26.06 27.82 1.51
N ASP A 186 -26.60 27.84 2.73
CA ASP A 186 -26.20 28.73 3.82
C ASP A 186 -25.04 28.19 4.68
N ALA A 187 -24.62 26.93 4.49
CA ALA A 187 -23.51 26.33 5.21
C ALA A 187 -22.15 26.94 4.81
N GLU A 188 -21.20 27.01 5.75
CA GLU A 188 -19.81 27.37 5.42
C GLU A 188 -18.99 26.16 4.97
N ALA A 189 -19.30 24.99 5.53
CA ALA A 189 -18.69 23.72 5.15
C ALA A 189 -19.67 22.55 5.29
N LEU A 190 -19.44 21.53 4.48
CA LEU A 190 -20.19 20.28 4.44
C LEU A 190 -19.21 19.10 4.44
N LEU A 191 -19.42 18.14 5.34
CA LEU A 191 -18.77 16.84 5.30
C LEU A 191 -19.74 15.78 4.77
N ILE A 192 -19.25 14.91 3.90
CA ILE A 192 -19.92 13.67 3.49
C ILE A 192 -19.09 12.51 4.03
N ILE A 193 -19.70 11.71 4.89
CA ILE A 193 -19.05 10.64 5.63
C ILE A 193 -19.76 9.33 5.29
N GLU A 194 -19.01 8.31 4.90
CA GLU A 194 -19.56 6.97 4.71
C GLU A 194 -18.91 5.96 5.64
N ALA A 195 -19.73 5.13 6.29
CA ALA A 195 -19.27 3.89 6.89
C ALA A 195 -19.81 2.74 6.05
N ASP A 196 -18.97 1.73 5.85
CA ASP A 196 -19.28 0.53 5.09
C ASP A 196 -18.82 -0.70 5.87
N GLY A 197 -19.56 -1.79 5.72
CA GLY A 197 -19.35 -3.02 6.50
C GLY A 197 -20.55 -3.95 6.46
N TYR A 198 -20.69 -4.77 7.49
CA TYR A 198 -21.92 -5.54 7.71
C TYR A 198 -23.03 -4.62 8.22
N THR A 199 -24.27 -4.82 7.77
CA THR A 199 -25.44 -4.03 8.20
C THR A 199 -25.52 -3.92 9.73
N GLU A 200 -25.19 -5.00 10.44
CA GLU A 200 -25.23 -5.09 11.90
C GLU A 200 -24.28 -4.11 12.61
N SER A 201 -23.21 -3.64 11.96
CA SER A 201 -22.24 -2.72 12.57
C SER A 201 -22.48 -1.25 12.23
N LEU A 202 -23.25 -0.96 11.18
CA LEU A 202 -23.33 0.40 10.62
C LEU A 202 -24.02 1.40 11.55
N ASP A 203 -25.04 0.97 12.29
CA ASP A 203 -25.73 1.84 13.25
C ASP A 203 -24.78 2.30 14.37
N SER A 204 -24.08 1.36 15.01
CA SER A 204 -23.12 1.70 16.08
C SER A 204 -21.99 2.59 15.57
N GLN A 205 -21.47 2.32 14.36
CA GLN A 205 -20.45 3.17 13.75
C GLN A 205 -20.96 4.59 13.51
N MET A 206 -22.17 4.72 12.95
CA MET A 206 -22.78 6.01 12.67
C MET A 206 -23.09 6.78 13.95
N ASP A 207 -23.54 6.11 15.01
CA ASP A 207 -23.80 6.74 16.32
C ASP A 207 -22.51 7.32 16.93
N GLU A 208 -21.39 6.59 16.84
CA GLU A 208 -20.08 7.10 17.27
C GLU A 208 -19.65 8.32 16.44
N ILE A 209 -19.76 8.25 15.10
CA ILE A 209 -19.44 9.37 14.21
C ILE A 209 -20.33 10.58 14.52
N ILE A 210 -21.64 10.40 14.63
CA ILE A 210 -22.61 11.44 14.98
C ILE A 210 -22.26 12.11 16.31
N THR A 211 -21.84 11.32 17.30
CA THR A 211 -21.40 11.83 18.60
C THR A 211 -20.16 12.72 18.46
N VAL A 212 -19.18 12.31 17.65
CA VAL A 212 -18.00 13.14 17.34
C VAL A 212 -18.42 14.45 16.68
N MET A 213 -19.27 14.39 15.65
CA MET A 213 -19.71 15.57 14.91
C MET A 213 -20.44 16.57 15.82
N LYS A 214 -21.33 16.10 16.70
CA LYS A 214 -22.02 16.95 17.70
C LYS A 214 -21.04 17.63 18.66
N ASN A 215 -20.03 16.89 19.12
CA ASN A 215 -18.99 17.43 20.01
C ASN A 215 -18.04 18.43 19.32
N ARG A 216 -18.13 18.53 17.99
CA ARG A 216 -17.35 19.46 17.14
C ARG A 216 -18.25 20.49 16.45
N ASN A 217 -19.37 20.83 17.08
CA ASN A 217 -20.27 21.91 16.67
C ASN A 217 -20.93 21.72 15.29
N ALA A 218 -21.09 20.49 14.80
CA ALA A 218 -21.93 20.26 13.62
C ALA A 218 -23.34 20.81 13.88
N ARG A 219 -23.74 21.82 13.11
CA ARG A 219 -25.01 22.55 13.25
C ARG A 219 -26.20 21.66 12.91
N GLU A 220 -26.03 20.82 11.90
CA GLU A 220 -27.06 19.90 11.41
C GLU A 220 -26.40 18.61 10.93
N LEU A 221 -27.09 17.48 11.15
CA LEU A 221 -26.68 16.15 10.74
C LEU A 221 -27.82 15.49 9.97
N ARG A 222 -27.58 15.10 8.72
CA ARG A 222 -28.55 14.42 7.86
C ARG A 222 -28.04 13.03 7.49
N LEU A 223 -28.59 12.01 8.14
CA LEU A 223 -28.36 10.62 7.76
C LEU A 223 -29.26 10.27 6.58
N ALA A 224 -28.69 9.72 5.50
CA ALA A 224 -29.46 9.26 4.36
C ALA A 224 -30.31 8.03 4.76
N ASN A 225 -31.60 8.05 4.46
CA ASN A 225 -32.54 6.98 4.82
C ASN A 225 -32.82 6.01 3.66
N SER A 226 -32.26 6.27 2.48
CA SER A 226 -32.44 5.47 1.28
C SER A 226 -31.23 5.54 0.37
N ILE A 227 -31.10 4.56 -0.53
CA ILE A 227 -30.06 4.55 -1.57
C ILE A 227 -30.22 5.74 -2.51
N GLU A 228 -31.45 6.18 -2.79
CA GLU A 228 -31.73 7.33 -3.64
C GLU A 228 -31.24 8.65 -3.01
N GLU A 229 -31.42 8.83 -1.70
CA GLU A 229 -30.88 10.00 -0.97
C GLU A 229 -29.35 9.99 -0.98
N ARG A 230 -28.74 8.83 -0.71
CA ARG A 230 -27.28 8.64 -0.79
C ARG A 230 -26.75 8.98 -2.18
N ASP A 231 -27.36 8.43 -3.23
CA ASP A 231 -26.90 8.61 -4.60
C ASP A 231 -27.04 10.06 -5.07
N LYS A 232 -28.05 10.79 -4.59
CA LYS A 232 -28.16 12.25 -4.81
C LYS A 232 -27.00 13.03 -4.19
N ILE A 233 -26.62 12.71 -2.94
CA ILE A 233 -25.47 13.34 -2.26
C ILE A 233 -24.18 13.09 -3.06
N TRP A 234 -23.95 11.85 -3.49
CA TRP A 234 -22.77 11.49 -4.28
C TRP A 234 -22.79 12.09 -5.68
N TYR A 235 -23.94 12.15 -6.32
CA TYR A 235 -24.10 12.79 -7.61
C TYR A 235 -23.70 14.27 -7.51
N ALA A 236 -24.12 14.97 -6.46
CA ALA A 236 -23.72 16.35 -6.19
C ALA A 236 -22.18 16.46 -6.05
N ARG A 237 -21.58 15.69 -5.14
CA ARG A 237 -20.12 15.70 -4.89
C ARG A 237 -19.29 15.36 -6.14
N LYS A 238 -19.72 14.39 -6.95
CA LYS A 238 -19.02 13.99 -8.20
C LYS A 238 -19.23 14.97 -9.35
N SER A 239 -20.26 15.82 -9.28
CA SER A 239 -20.55 16.81 -10.31
C SER A 239 -19.78 18.12 -10.15
N ALA A 240 -19.05 18.32 -9.04
CA ALA A 240 -18.33 19.55 -8.71
C ALA A 240 -17.52 20.16 -9.87
N VAL A 241 -16.66 19.35 -10.50
CA VAL A 241 -15.80 19.81 -11.60
C VAL A 241 -16.63 20.21 -12.83
N GLY A 242 -17.66 19.44 -13.17
CA GLY A 242 -18.58 19.76 -14.27
C GLY A 242 -19.43 21.00 -14.01
N ALA A 243 -19.83 21.22 -12.75
CA ALA A 243 -20.61 22.39 -12.33
C ALA A 243 -19.78 23.68 -12.41
N ILE A 244 -18.49 23.64 -12.06
CA ILE A 244 -17.58 24.79 -12.20
C ILE A 244 -17.47 25.26 -13.64
N ALA A 245 -17.41 24.33 -14.60
CA ALA A 245 -17.29 24.67 -16.02
C ALA A 245 -18.48 25.48 -16.57
N GLN A 246 -19.61 25.57 -15.85
CA GLN A 246 -20.76 26.41 -16.21
C GLN A 246 -20.59 27.87 -15.80
N ILE A 247 -19.77 28.15 -14.78
CA ILE A 247 -19.65 29.50 -14.19
C ILE A 247 -18.30 30.16 -14.41
N SER A 248 -17.29 29.39 -14.84
CA SER A 248 -15.95 29.88 -15.12
C SER A 248 -15.43 29.29 -16.43
N PRO A 249 -14.86 30.11 -17.33
CA PRO A 249 -14.31 29.61 -18.60
C PRO A 249 -13.03 28.80 -18.40
N ALA A 250 -12.30 29.01 -17.29
CA ALA A 250 -11.16 28.20 -16.88
C ALA A 250 -11.05 28.13 -15.35
N TYR A 251 -10.33 27.14 -14.86
CA TYR A 251 -9.92 27.03 -13.47
C TYR A 251 -8.60 26.27 -13.37
N LEU A 252 -7.84 26.54 -12.32
CA LEU A 252 -6.67 25.75 -11.94
C LEU A 252 -7.08 24.85 -10.77
N ILE A 253 -6.90 23.54 -10.90
CA ILE A 253 -7.04 22.59 -9.79
C ILE A 253 -5.67 22.34 -9.22
N LEU A 254 -5.44 22.82 -8.01
CA LEU A 254 -4.27 22.42 -7.24
C LEU A 254 -4.55 21.07 -6.60
N ASP A 255 -3.53 20.22 -6.50
CA ASP A 255 -3.63 18.91 -5.88
C ASP A 255 -2.38 18.73 -5.03
N GLY A 256 -2.54 18.83 -3.71
CA GLY A 256 -1.46 18.68 -2.73
C GLY A 256 -2.01 18.04 -1.47
N THR A 257 -1.17 17.27 -0.77
CA THR A 257 -1.60 16.54 0.44
C THR A 257 -0.86 17.08 1.65
N VAL A 258 -1.59 17.34 2.73
CA VAL A 258 -1.02 17.73 4.03
C VAL A 258 -1.44 16.73 5.11
N PRO A 259 -0.74 16.65 6.25
CA PRO A 259 -1.25 15.93 7.41
C PRO A 259 -2.65 16.44 7.80
N ARG A 260 -3.55 15.55 8.24
CA ARG A 260 -4.92 15.91 8.65
C ARG A 260 -4.92 16.94 9.77
N SER A 261 -3.97 16.80 10.70
CA SER A 261 -3.72 17.74 11.78
C SER A 261 -3.41 19.17 11.32
N LYS A 262 -3.07 19.37 10.04
CA LYS A 262 -2.75 20.65 9.42
C LYS A 262 -3.81 21.14 8.42
N LEU A 263 -4.88 20.37 8.20
CA LEU A 263 -5.89 20.65 7.17
C LEU A 263 -6.52 22.05 7.35
N ALA A 264 -7.08 22.32 8.54
CA ALA A 264 -7.77 23.58 8.83
C ALA A 264 -6.84 24.80 8.67
N GLN A 265 -5.62 24.72 9.23
CA GLN A 265 -4.62 25.78 9.10
C GLN A 265 -4.26 26.03 7.63
N THR A 266 -4.05 24.96 6.86
CA THR A 266 -3.65 25.07 5.44
C THR A 266 -4.74 25.75 4.61
N LEU A 267 -6.01 25.37 4.80
CA LEU A 267 -7.14 26.00 4.09
C LEU A 267 -7.27 27.49 4.40
N ALA A 268 -7.09 27.89 5.67
CA ALA A 268 -7.09 29.30 6.06
C ALA A 268 -5.94 30.08 5.40
N GLU A 269 -4.74 29.51 5.32
CA GLU A 269 -3.60 30.13 4.65
C GLU A 269 -3.81 30.24 3.13
N ILE A 270 -4.40 29.23 2.47
CA ILE A 270 -4.77 29.30 1.03
C ILE A 270 -5.79 30.41 0.77
N ASN A 271 -6.80 30.56 1.65
CA ASN A 271 -7.77 31.65 1.55
C ASN A 271 -7.09 33.02 1.62
N ASN A 272 -6.11 33.18 2.51
CA ASN A 272 -5.34 34.43 2.62
C ASN A 272 -4.50 34.71 1.36
N ILE A 273 -3.83 33.69 0.81
CA ILE A 273 -3.09 33.79 -0.47
C ILE A 273 -4.02 34.27 -1.58
N CYS A 274 -5.16 33.60 -1.76
CA CYS A 274 -6.12 33.94 -2.81
C CYS A 274 -6.73 35.33 -2.62
N ALA A 275 -7.07 35.71 -1.38
CA ALA A 275 -7.60 37.04 -1.07
C ALA A 275 -6.59 38.15 -1.39
N ASN A 276 -5.32 37.98 -1.00
CA ASN A 276 -4.25 38.94 -1.28
C ASN A 276 -3.99 39.13 -2.79
N LEU A 277 -4.23 38.08 -3.58
CA LEU A 277 -4.09 38.10 -5.03
C LEU A 277 -5.41 38.42 -5.76
N ASN A 278 -6.48 38.75 -5.05
CA ASN A 278 -7.83 38.99 -5.60
C ASN A 278 -8.32 37.85 -6.50
N LEU A 279 -8.12 36.61 -6.06
CA LEU A 279 -8.54 35.39 -6.75
C LEU A 279 -9.71 34.74 -6.03
N ARG A 280 -10.64 34.19 -6.82
CA ARG A 280 -11.75 33.40 -6.30
C ARG A 280 -11.34 31.94 -6.23
N VAL A 281 -11.52 31.32 -5.06
CA VAL A 281 -11.25 29.90 -4.81
C VAL A 281 -12.49 29.21 -4.24
N CYS A 282 -12.62 27.91 -4.54
CA CYS A 282 -13.59 27.01 -3.93
C CYS A 282 -12.92 25.65 -3.67
N TYR A 283 -13.52 24.82 -2.83
CA TYR A 283 -12.89 23.59 -2.35
C TYR A 283 -13.81 22.39 -2.50
N VAL A 284 -13.25 21.29 -3.02
CA VAL A 284 -13.88 19.97 -3.02
C VAL A 284 -12.83 18.90 -2.87
N PHE A 285 -12.74 18.23 -1.72
CA PHE A 285 -11.55 17.46 -1.43
C PHE A 285 -11.70 16.32 -0.45
N HIS A 286 -10.67 15.48 -0.39
CA HIS A 286 -10.60 14.26 0.40
C HIS A 286 -10.04 14.61 1.80
N ALA A 287 -10.92 15.00 2.71
CA ALA A 287 -10.49 15.41 4.04
C ALA A 287 -9.91 14.24 4.86
N GLY A 288 -10.38 13.01 4.63
CA GLY A 288 -9.91 11.81 5.33
C GLY A 288 -8.44 11.47 5.11
N ASP A 289 -7.87 11.76 3.93
CA ASP A 289 -6.46 11.49 3.61
C ASP A 289 -5.60 12.75 3.54
N GLY A 290 -6.21 13.93 3.74
CA GLY A 290 -5.53 15.22 3.74
C GLY A 290 -5.22 15.77 2.35
N ASN A 291 -5.75 15.17 1.29
CA ASN A 291 -5.58 15.63 -0.09
C ASN A 291 -6.50 16.82 -0.34
N LEU A 292 -5.92 17.97 -0.65
CA LEU A 292 -6.61 19.23 -0.92
C LEU A 292 -6.83 19.39 -2.43
N HIS A 293 -7.98 19.95 -2.80
CA HIS A 293 -8.21 20.45 -4.16
C HIS A 293 -8.82 21.87 -4.12
N PRO A 294 -7.98 22.91 -3.98
CA PRO A 294 -8.37 24.28 -4.27
C PRO A 294 -8.61 24.45 -5.77
N LEU A 295 -9.75 25.03 -6.14
CA LEU A 295 -10.10 25.35 -7.51
C LEU A 295 -10.14 26.88 -7.66
N ILE A 296 -9.11 27.43 -8.29
CA ILE A 296 -8.98 28.86 -8.54
C ILE A 296 -9.64 29.18 -9.87
N LEU A 297 -10.69 30.00 -9.85
CA LEU A 297 -11.49 30.33 -11.02
C LEU A 297 -10.94 31.58 -11.71
N PHE A 298 -10.74 31.53 -13.03
CA PHE A 298 -10.18 32.67 -13.77
C PHE A 298 -10.64 32.74 -15.23
N ASN A 299 -10.46 33.91 -15.85
CA ASN A 299 -10.67 34.11 -17.28
C ASN A 299 -9.31 34.08 -18.01
N PRO A 300 -9.05 33.10 -18.89
CA PRO A 300 -7.75 32.97 -19.57
C PRO A 300 -7.51 34.07 -20.62
N SER A 301 -8.49 34.94 -20.88
CA SER A 301 -8.31 36.11 -21.76
C SER A 301 -7.66 37.32 -21.06
N ASP A 302 -7.47 37.26 -19.74
CA ASP A 302 -6.81 38.31 -18.94
C ASP A 302 -5.38 37.86 -18.59
N PRO A 303 -4.33 38.46 -19.18
CA PRO A 303 -2.95 38.08 -18.86
C PRO A 303 -2.54 38.37 -17.41
N GLU A 304 -3.07 39.42 -16.78
CA GLU A 304 -2.72 39.77 -15.41
C GLU A 304 -3.30 38.76 -14.41
N ILE A 305 -4.52 38.26 -14.65
CA ILE A 305 -5.09 37.21 -13.79
C ILE A 305 -4.29 35.91 -13.92
N ILE A 306 -3.76 35.59 -15.11
CA ILE A 306 -2.92 34.40 -15.30
C ILE A 306 -1.65 34.50 -14.45
N ASP A 307 -0.99 35.65 -14.43
CA ASP A 307 0.22 35.85 -13.60
C ASP A 307 -0.11 35.72 -12.10
N ARG A 308 -1.26 36.26 -11.65
CA ARG A 308 -1.71 36.09 -10.27
C ARG A 308 -2.05 34.63 -9.94
N VAL A 309 -2.69 33.90 -10.86
CA VAL A 309 -3.01 32.47 -10.69
C VAL A 309 -1.75 31.62 -10.57
N ARG A 310 -0.74 31.84 -11.43
CA ARG A 310 0.56 31.15 -11.36
C ARG A 310 1.31 31.46 -10.07
N LYS A 311 1.23 32.72 -9.60
CA LYS A 311 1.79 33.09 -8.30
C LYS A 311 1.07 32.36 -7.15
N ALA A 312 -0.26 32.26 -7.20
CA ALA A 312 -1.03 31.52 -6.21
C ALA A 312 -0.70 30.02 -6.22
N GLU A 313 -0.56 29.41 -7.41
CA GLU A 313 -0.10 28.02 -7.57
C GLU A 313 1.21 27.78 -6.82
N HIS A 314 2.22 28.60 -7.09
CA HIS A 314 3.52 28.51 -6.45
C HIS A 314 3.41 28.64 -4.91
N GLU A 315 2.75 29.70 -4.42
CA GLU A 315 2.61 29.93 -2.97
C GLU A 315 1.84 28.80 -2.26
N VAL A 316 0.81 28.23 -2.89
CA VAL A 316 0.03 27.11 -2.31
C VAL A 316 0.82 25.80 -2.32
N ILE A 317 1.61 25.53 -3.37
CA ILE A 317 2.47 24.35 -3.41
C ILE A 317 3.56 24.45 -2.33
N GLU A 318 4.24 25.59 -2.22
CA GLU A 318 5.22 25.82 -1.15
C GLU A 318 4.60 25.70 0.24
N LEU A 319 3.38 26.19 0.42
CA LEU A 319 2.63 26.03 1.66
C LEU A 319 2.40 24.55 2.00
N CYS A 320 1.99 23.72 1.04
CA CYS A 320 1.82 22.28 1.28
C CYS A 320 3.12 21.63 1.75
N VAL A 321 4.26 21.98 1.14
CA VAL A 321 5.58 21.50 1.56
C VAL A 321 5.93 21.96 2.98
N LYS A 322 5.71 23.24 3.29
CA LYS A 322 5.95 23.83 4.62
C LYS A 322 5.11 23.17 5.71
N MET A 323 3.94 22.65 5.37
CA MET A 323 3.06 21.89 6.27
C MET A 323 3.46 20.42 6.42
N ASN A 324 4.66 20.03 5.99
CA ASN A 324 5.16 18.64 5.91
C ASN A 324 4.32 17.75 4.98
N GLY A 325 3.69 18.36 3.98
CA GLY A 325 2.92 17.68 2.94
C GLY A 325 3.74 17.26 1.72
N THR A 326 3.03 17.03 0.62
CA THR A 326 3.59 16.77 -0.71
C THR A 326 2.86 17.59 -1.78
N ILE A 327 3.51 17.78 -2.93
CA ILE A 327 3.05 18.62 -4.04
C ILE A 327 1.98 17.95 -4.92
N THR A 328 1.71 16.66 -4.71
CA THR A 328 0.63 15.92 -5.39
C THR A 328 0.20 14.70 -4.59
N GLY A 329 -1.12 14.55 -4.45
CA GLY A 329 -1.71 13.39 -3.81
C GLY A 329 -2.18 12.31 -4.79
N GLU A 330 -2.73 12.70 -5.95
CA GLU A 330 -3.28 11.75 -6.91
C GLU A 330 -3.17 12.10 -8.40
N HIS A 331 -2.85 13.35 -8.78
CA HIS A 331 -2.81 13.76 -10.19
C HIS A 331 -1.46 13.56 -10.89
N GLY A 332 -0.43 13.14 -10.15
CA GLY A 332 0.92 13.01 -10.66
C GLY A 332 1.66 14.34 -10.77
N ILE A 333 2.86 14.27 -11.35
CA ILE A 333 3.75 15.40 -11.59
C ILE A 333 3.60 15.93 -13.02
N GLY A 334 3.60 15.03 -14.00
CA GLY A 334 3.54 15.38 -15.41
C GLY A 334 4.65 16.35 -15.80
N SER A 335 4.32 17.27 -16.70
CA SER A 335 5.16 18.43 -17.02
C SER A 335 4.86 19.64 -16.15
N GLU A 336 3.65 19.73 -15.59
CA GLU A 336 3.14 20.90 -14.87
C GLU A 336 3.85 21.09 -13.53
N LYS A 337 3.96 20.04 -12.72
CA LYS A 337 4.54 20.14 -11.37
C LYS A 337 6.03 19.81 -11.32
N ARG A 338 6.64 19.54 -12.47
CA ARG A 338 8.03 19.06 -12.61
C ARG A 338 9.02 19.95 -11.87
N GLU A 339 8.86 21.27 -11.96
CA GLU A 339 9.79 22.24 -11.35
C GLU A 339 9.75 22.27 -9.82
N TYR A 340 8.63 21.87 -9.21
CA TYR A 340 8.46 21.85 -7.75
C TYR A 340 9.05 20.61 -7.08
N MET A 341 9.52 19.63 -7.86
CA MET A 341 10.13 18.40 -7.33
C MET A 341 11.36 18.71 -6.44
N SER A 342 12.13 19.74 -6.78
CA SER A 342 13.28 20.20 -5.98
C SER A 342 12.89 20.83 -4.64
N SER A 343 11.61 21.17 -4.44
CA SER A 343 11.10 21.67 -3.16
C SER A 343 10.84 20.55 -2.15
N ILE A 344 10.66 19.30 -2.62
CA ILE A 344 10.38 18.15 -1.75
C ILE A 344 11.48 17.08 -1.75
N TYR A 345 12.36 17.09 -2.75
CA TYR A 345 13.48 16.17 -2.87
C TYR A 345 14.80 16.93 -2.94
N ASN A 346 15.81 16.43 -2.23
CA ASN A 346 17.18 16.90 -2.38
C ASN A 346 17.86 16.26 -3.61
N ASP A 347 19.04 16.77 -3.97
CA ASP A 347 19.77 16.30 -5.15
C ASP A 347 20.14 14.81 -5.11
N SER A 348 20.41 14.24 -3.93
CA SER A 348 20.69 12.80 -3.77
C SER A 348 19.46 11.95 -4.06
N GLU A 349 18.29 12.40 -3.60
CA GLU A 349 16.99 11.76 -3.84
C GLU A 349 16.57 11.85 -5.30
N LEU A 350 16.72 13.03 -5.92
CA LEU A 350 16.49 13.21 -7.35
C LEU A 350 17.46 12.38 -8.19
N GLN A 351 18.73 12.31 -7.80
CA GLN A 351 19.73 11.46 -8.46
C GLN A 351 19.37 9.98 -8.34
N ALA A 352 18.90 9.51 -7.19
CA ALA A 352 18.46 8.12 -7.04
C ALA A 352 17.26 7.79 -7.95
N GLN A 353 16.31 8.71 -8.11
CA GLN A 353 15.21 8.54 -9.07
C GLN A 353 15.72 8.57 -10.53
N LYS A 354 16.64 9.48 -10.86
CA LYS A 354 17.28 9.54 -12.19
C LYS A 354 18.04 8.25 -12.51
N ASP A 355 18.74 7.69 -11.53
CA ASP A 355 19.46 6.44 -11.66
C ASP A 355 18.54 5.28 -12.06
N ILE A 356 17.34 5.22 -11.45
CA ILE A 356 16.30 4.27 -11.84
C ILE A 356 15.85 4.53 -13.28
N LYS A 357 15.54 5.79 -13.62
CA LYS A 357 15.14 6.16 -14.99
C LYS A 357 16.19 5.71 -16.02
N ASP A 358 17.48 5.88 -15.74
CA ASP A 358 18.57 5.45 -16.63
C ASP A 358 18.63 3.94 -16.84
N VAL A 359 18.24 3.15 -15.84
CA VAL A 359 18.23 1.67 -15.97
C VAL A 359 17.10 1.20 -16.88
N PHE A 360 15.94 1.85 -16.80
CA PHE A 360 14.76 1.48 -17.61
C PHE A 360 14.76 2.09 -19.00
N ASP A 361 15.26 3.32 -19.14
CA ASP A 361 15.22 4.12 -20.36
C ASP A 361 16.48 5.00 -20.49
N PRO A 362 17.65 4.40 -20.83
CA PRO A 362 18.92 5.10 -20.91
C PRO A 362 18.96 6.18 -22.00
N ASP A 363 18.19 6.01 -23.08
CA ASP A 363 18.12 6.95 -24.19
C ASP A 363 17.04 8.04 -23.98
N ASN A 364 16.33 7.99 -22.84
CA ASN A 364 15.29 8.95 -22.46
C ASN A 364 14.20 9.12 -23.53
N ILE A 365 13.73 8.02 -24.11
CA ILE A 365 12.72 8.02 -25.18
C ILE A 365 11.27 7.89 -24.66
N LEU A 366 11.09 7.34 -23.46
CA LEU A 366 9.79 7.13 -22.84
C LEU A 366 9.37 8.38 -22.06
N ASN A 367 8.39 9.09 -22.65
CA ASN A 367 7.70 10.24 -22.08
C ASN A 367 8.65 11.34 -21.51
N PRO A 368 9.61 11.84 -22.33
CA PRO A 368 10.62 12.79 -21.87
C PRO A 368 10.02 14.13 -21.41
N ASN A 369 10.77 14.85 -20.58
CA ASN A 369 10.41 16.16 -20.00
C ASN A 369 9.24 16.12 -19.01
N LYS A 370 8.99 14.97 -18.39
CA LYS A 370 8.01 14.78 -17.31
C LYS A 370 8.67 14.18 -16.07
N LEU A 371 7.98 14.33 -14.94
CA LEU A 371 8.30 13.73 -13.64
C LEU A 371 9.59 14.25 -12.99
N LEU A 372 10.76 14.10 -13.61
CA LEU A 372 12.04 14.52 -13.03
C LEU A 372 12.49 15.89 -13.56
N PRO A 373 12.80 16.89 -12.69
CA PRO A 373 13.31 18.20 -13.10
C PRO A 373 14.73 18.12 -13.66
N ASP A 374 15.21 19.25 -14.20
CA ASP A 374 16.63 19.42 -14.47
C ASP A 374 17.32 19.84 -13.16
N PHE A 375 18.38 19.13 -12.78
CA PHE A 375 19.14 19.40 -11.56
C PHE A 375 20.62 19.07 -11.80
N LYS A 376 21.49 19.56 -10.91
CA LYS A 376 22.91 19.22 -10.91
C LYS A 376 23.21 18.44 -9.65
N TYR A 377 23.73 17.23 -9.81
CA TYR A 377 24.22 16.44 -8.69
C TYR A 377 25.74 16.56 -8.58
N GLU A 378 26.22 17.01 -7.42
CA GLU A 378 27.64 17.03 -7.09
C GLU A 378 27.95 15.95 -6.05
N PRO A 379 28.78 14.94 -6.37
CA PRO A 379 29.21 13.95 -5.40
C PRO A 379 29.95 14.60 -4.24
N ARG A 380 29.62 14.21 -3.00
CA ARG A 380 30.31 14.71 -1.81
C ARG A 380 31.77 14.23 -1.75
N SER A 381 32.68 15.10 -1.30
CA SER A 381 34.06 14.76 -0.95
C SER A 381 34.14 14.00 0.37
N VAL A 382 34.94 12.95 0.45
CA VAL A 382 34.95 12.01 1.59
C VAL A 382 36.24 12.12 2.41
N MET A 383 36.13 12.12 3.74
CA MET A 383 37.25 11.83 4.65
C MET A 383 37.29 10.32 4.94
N THR A 384 38.41 9.67 4.65
CA THR A 384 38.55 8.22 4.78
C THR A 384 38.80 7.80 6.23
N GLN A 385 38.06 6.81 6.71
CA GLN A 385 38.33 6.11 7.97
C GLN A 385 38.27 4.60 7.76
N SER A 386 39.04 3.86 8.56
CA SER A 386 38.99 2.39 8.53
C SER A 386 37.72 1.89 9.22
N ILE A 387 36.98 0.99 8.57
CA ILE A 387 35.75 0.42 9.13
C ILE A 387 36.06 -0.91 9.83
N PRO A 388 35.62 -1.06 11.09
CA PRO A 388 35.81 -2.31 11.82
C PRO A 388 35.01 -3.45 11.19
N VAL A 389 35.43 -4.69 11.44
CA VAL A 389 34.73 -5.91 10.96
C VAL A 389 33.26 -5.93 11.39
N MET A 390 32.93 -5.42 12.58
CA MET A 390 31.55 -5.20 13.00
C MET A 390 31.35 -3.76 13.45
N PHE A 391 30.32 -3.12 12.93
CA PHE A 391 29.93 -1.75 13.25
C PHE A 391 28.42 -1.67 13.50
N ALA A 392 28.00 -0.78 14.40
CA ALA A 392 26.59 -0.58 14.71
C ALA A 392 26.30 0.93 14.84
N PRO A 393 25.89 1.62 13.76
CA PRO A 393 25.64 3.05 13.80
C PRO A 393 24.50 3.40 14.74
N SER A 394 24.64 4.52 15.43
CA SER A 394 23.63 5.12 16.31
C SER A 394 22.85 6.25 15.61
N SER A 395 23.32 6.72 14.46
CA SER A 395 22.70 7.78 13.66
C SER A 395 22.78 7.49 12.16
N VAL A 396 22.00 8.25 11.37
CA VAL A 396 22.07 8.19 9.89
C VAL A 396 23.43 8.66 9.40
N GLU A 397 24.03 9.66 10.05
CA GLU A 397 25.34 10.20 9.71
C GLU A 397 26.47 9.17 9.95
N GLU A 398 26.42 8.43 11.07
CA GLU A 398 27.36 7.33 11.30
C GLU A 398 27.20 6.20 10.26
N ALA A 399 25.96 5.91 9.87
CA ALA A 399 25.66 4.94 8.83
C ALA A 399 26.17 5.39 7.45
N GLU A 400 25.93 6.64 7.07
CA GLU A 400 26.48 7.30 5.87
C GLU A 400 28.00 7.22 5.85
N ASN A 401 28.66 7.73 6.89
CA ASN A 401 30.13 7.78 6.96
C ASN A 401 30.78 6.39 6.88
N SER A 402 30.17 5.38 7.52
CA SER A 402 30.66 4.01 7.45
C SER A 402 30.45 3.39 6.08
N ILE A 403 29.31 3.58 5.42
CA ILE A 403 29.11 3.03 4.06
C ILE A 403 29.98 3.77 3.03
N LEU A 404 30.11 5.09 3.13
CA LEU A 404 31.01 5.88 2.28
C LEU A 404 32.45 5.41 2.39
N SER A 405 32.94 5.23 3.62
CA SER A 405 34.30 4.74 3.85
C SER A 405 34.51 3.36 3.20
N TRP A 406 33.50 2.49 3.23
CA TRP A 406 33.56 1.15 2.64
C TRP A 406 33.57 1.21 1.12
N ALA A 407 32.73 2.08 0.55
CA ALA A 407 32.58 2.24 -0.89
C ALA A 407 33.89 2.70 -1.56
N VAL A 408 34.67 3.57 -0.87
CA VAL A 408 35.93 4.13 -1.38
C VAL A 408 37.19 3.38 -0.95
N GLU A 409 37.07 2.34 -0.12
CA GLU A 409 38.23 1.53 0.31
C GLU A 409 38.98 0.96 -0.90
N SER A 410 40.31 1.01 -0.86
CA SER A 410 41.18 0.52 -1.94
C SER A 410 41.14 -1.00 -2.08
N THR A 411 41.00 -1.73 -0.97
CA THR A 411 40.84 -3.18 -0.93
C THR A 411 39.35 -3.52 -0.79
N PRO A 412 38.71 -4.11 -1.82
CA PRO A 412 37.30 -4.46 -1.74
C PRO A 412 37.03 -5.51 -0.65
N ARG A 413 36.07 -5.22 0.22
CA ARG A 413 35.55 -6.13 1.25
C ARG A 413 34.05 -6.34 1.06
N SER A 414 33.56 -7.56 1.29
CA SER A 414 32.13 -7.84 1.32
C SER A 414 31.46 -7.24 2.57
N LEU A 415 30.31 -6.59 2.39
CA LEU A 415 29.59 -5.93 3.48
C LEU A 415 28.21 -6.55 3.68
N ARG A 416 27.82 -6.77 4.93
CA ARG A 416 26.50 -7.26 5.33
C ARG A 416 25.78 -6.29 6.24
N ILE A 417 24.58 -5.90 5.85
CA ILE A 417 23.58 -5.30 6.70
C ILE A 417 22.88 -6.39 7.51
N LYS A 418 22.83 -6.20 8.82
CA LYS A 418 22.22 -7.14 9.76
C LYS A 418 21.25 -6.43 10.70
N GLY A 419 19.98 -6.80 10.63
CA GLY A 419 18.99 -6.47 11.66
C GLY A 419 19.02 -7.49 12.81
N GLY A 420 17.86 -8.02 13.16
CA GLY A 420 17.73 -9.15 14.11
C GLY A 420 18.35 -10.49 13.70
N GLY A 421 19.08 -10.55 12.57
CA GLY A 421 19.67 -11.78 12.04
C GLY A 421 18.69 -12.70 11.30
N THR A 422 17.46 -12.24 11.05
CA THR A 422 16.47 -12.99 10.25
C THR A 422 17.07 -13.38 8.89
N LYS A 423 17.01 -14.68 8.56
CA LYS A 423 17.55 -15.27 7.32
C LYS A 423 19.06 -15.12 7.07
N SER A 424 19.83 -14.58 8.02
CA SER A 424 21.28 -14.39 7.83
C SER A 424 22.06 -15.71 7.75
N SER A 425 21.54 -16.80 8.31
CA SER A 425 22.16 -18.13 8.25
C SER A 425 22.16 -18.77 6.86
N MET A 426 21.34 -18.25 5.94
CA MET A 426 21.27 -18.74 4.55
C MET A 426 22.22 -17.99 3.60
N LEU A 427 22.94 -16.99 4.11
CA LEU A 427 23.85 -16.16 3.31
C LEU A 427 25.31 -16.57 3.55
N PRO A 428 26.22 -16.39 2.56
CA PRO A 428 27.64 -16.73 2.70
C PRO A 428 28.31 -15.94 3.84
N PRO A 429 29.53 -16.28 4.30
CA PRO A 429 30.31 -15.40 5.18
C PRO A 429 30.56 -14.01 4.56
N THR A 430 30.92 -13.02 5.38
CA THR A 430 31.14 -11.62 4.96
C THR A 430 32.33 -11.01 5.72
N ASP A 431 33.02 -10.05 5.13
CA ASP A 431 34.20 -9.40 5.73
C ASP A 431 33.84 -8.31 6.74
N VAL A 432 32.76 -7.56 6.46
CA VAL A 432 32.25 -6.47 7.29
C VAL A 432 30.76 -6.67 7.56
N THR A 433 30.32 -6.42 8.79
CA THR A 433 28.90 -6.39 9.18
C THR A 433 28.52 -5.05 9.77
N ILE A 434 27.51 -4.39 9.20
CA ILE A 434 26.84 -3.23 9.78
C ILE A 434 25.51 -3.68 10.40
N SER A 435 25.40 -3.52 11.72
CA SER A 435 24.22 -3.92 12.49
C SER A 435 23.31 -2.72 12.77
N THR A 436 21.99 -2.87 12.54
CA THR A 436 21.03 -1.80 12.90
C THR A 436 20.73 -1.74 14.39
N GLN A 437 21.34 -2.59 15.24
CA GLN A 437 20.96 -2.76 16.65
C GLN A 437 21.00 -1.48 17.51
N ASN A 438 21.77 -0.46 17.12
CA ASN A 438 21.86 0.81 17.83
C ASN A 438 20.86 1.86 17.28
N LEU A 439 20.28 1.64 16.10
CA LEU A 439 19.20 2.45 15.52
C LEU A 439 17.86 2.00 16.13
N ARG A 440 17.55 2.42 17.35
CA ARG A 440 16.34 1.99 18.08
C ARG A 440 15.44 3.16 18.48
N GLY A 441 14.18 2.86 18.74
CA GLY A 441 13.19 3.81 19.24
C GLY A 441 12.29 4.41 18.17
N ILE A 442 11.18 4.99 18.64
CA ILE A 442 10.22 5.75 17.83
C ILE A 442 10.79 7.17 17.63
N LYS A 443 10.85 7.61 16.37
CA LYS A 443 11.24 8.97 15.98
C LYS A 443 10.05 9.93 16.03
N SER A 444 8.88 9.47 15.59
CA SER A 444 7.63 10.23 15.63
C SER A 444 6.42 9.31 15.67
N LEU A 445 5.39 9.73 16.40
CA LEU A 445 4.10 9.05 16.49
C LEU A 445 3.00 10.10 16.35
N ALA A 446 2.26 10.05 15.25
CA ALA A 446 1.17 10.98 14.97
C ALA A 446 -0.11 10.15 14.81
N VAL A 447 -0.88 10.04 15.89
CA VAL A 447 -2.07 9.16 15.96
C VAL A 447 -3.21 9.75 15.12
N GLU A 448 -3.39 11.07 15.19
CA GLU A 448 -4.32 11.86 14.38
C GLU A 448 -4.01 11.77 12.87
N ASP A 449 -2.74 11.59 12.52
CA ASP A 449 -2.25 11.41 11.15
C ASP A 449 -1.99 9.94 10.80
N LEU A 450 -2.39 9.00 11.67
CA LEU A 450 -2.30 7.54 11.48
C LEU A 450 -0.93 7.08 10.97
N TYR A 451 0.16 7.59 11.53
CA TYR A 451 1.49 7.06 11.20
C TYR A 451 2.46 7.03 12.38
N VAL A 452 3.46 6.16 12.26
CA VAL A 452 4.61 6.09 13.17
C VAL A 452 5.89 6.01 12.36
N THR A 453 6.90 6.81 12.71
CA THR A 453 8.27 6.67 12.20
C THR A 453 9.16 6.03 13.26
N VAL A 454 9.83 4.94 12.92
CA VAL A 454 10.57 4.11 13.87
C VAL A 454 11.92 3.69 13.27
N ASN A 455 12.95 3.68 14.11
CA ASN A 455 14.28 3.27 13.68
C ASN A 455 14.34 1.76 13.36
N ALA A 456 15.12 1.38 12.35
CA ALA A 456 15.13 0.05 11.75
C ALA A 456 15.59 -1.09 12.69
N GLY A 457 16.37 -0.78 13.73
CA GLY A 457 16.80 -1.72 14.76
C GLY A 457 15.80 -1.98 15.87
N THR A 458 14.70 -1.24 15.93
CA THR A 458 13.64 -1.45 16.93
C THR A 458 13.01 -2.84 16.75
N LYS A 459 12.80 -3.58 17.85
CA LYS A 459 12.09 -4.87 17.78
C LYS A 459 10.60 -4.64 17.51
N LEU A 460 9.97 -5.54 16.76
CA LEU A 460 8.52 -5.46 16.50
C LEU A 460 7.71 -5.46 17.81
N SER A 461 8.08 -6.30 18.77
CA SER A 461 7.39 -6.41 20.06
C SER A 461 7.42 -5.11 20.87
N GLU A 462 8.55 -4.40 20.85
CA GLU A 462 8.72 -3.12 21.55
C GLU A 462 7.82 -2.04 20.93
N LEU A 463 7.82 -1.93 19.60
CA LEU A 463 6.95 -1.00 18.89
C LEU A 463 5.46 -1.32 19.13
N GLN A 464 5.09 -2.59 19.02
CA GLN A 464 3.71 -3.03 19.25
C GLN A 464 3.22 -2.74 20.66
N GLN A 465 4.08 -2.86 21.67
CA GLN A 465 3.74 -2.55 23.05
C GLN A 465 3.45 -1.05 23.23
N GLU A 466 4.26 -0.18 22.61
CA GLU A 466 4.06 1.27 22.69
C GLU A 466 2.79 1.72 21.96
N LEU A 467 2.56 1.22 20.75
CA LEU A 467 1.36 1.56 19.97
C LEU A 467 0.06 1.11 20.67
N LYS A 468 0.10 -0.03 21.37
CA LYS A 468 -1.05 -0.54 22.12
C LYS A 468 -1.54 0.43 23.19
N ASN A 469 -0.64 1.22 23.80
CA ASN A 469 -1.02 2.24 24.78
C ASN A 469 -1.88 3.36 24.17
N GLN A 470 -1.80 3.55 22.86
CA GLN A 470 -2.60 4.52 22.09
C GLN A 470 -3.82 3.87 21.40
N ASN A 471 -4.14 2.61 21.71
CA ASN A 471 -5.12 1.80 20.98
C ASN A 471 -4.82 1.62 19.48
N MET A 472 -3.55 1.72 19.10
CA MET A 472 -3.09 1.58 17.71
C MET A 472 -2.17 0.36 17.56
N TRP A 473 -1.91 -0.02 16.33
CA TRP A 473 -0.90 -1.02 15.97
C TRP A 473 -0.47 -0.90 14.52
N ILE A 474 0.58 -1.65 14.16
CA ILE A 474 0.90 -1.97 12.76
C ILE A 474 0.49 -3.43 12.50
N PRO A 475 -0.31 -3.75 11.47
CA PRO A 475 -0.77 -5.11 11.17
C PRO A 475 0.34 -6.05 10.66
N ILE A 476 1.35 -6.30 11.50
CA ILE A 476 2.53 -7.12 11.19
C ILE A 476 2.71 -8.16 12.29
N ILE A 477 2.96 -9.40 11.88
CA ILE A 477 3.25 -10.53 12.77
C ILE A 477 4.52 -11.21 12.27
N SER A 478 5.46 -11.47 13.18
CA SER A 478 6.69 -12.20 12.89
C SER A 478 6.76 -13.51 13.69
N PRO A 479 7.19 -14.63 13.07
CA PRO A 479 7.56 -15.86 13.80
C PRO A 479 8.74 -15.69 14.74
N TRP A 480 9.61 -14.69 14.52
CA TRP A 480 10.88 -14.56 15.23
C TRP A 480 10.85 -13.41 16.22
N VAL A 481 11.12 -13.72 17.49
CA VAL A 481 11.14 -12.75 18.60
C VAL A 481 12.18 -11.64 18.39
N GLU A 482 13.30 -11.97 17.75
CA GLU A 482 14.38 -11.02 17.48
C GLU A 482 14.15 -10.16 16.22
N SER A 483 13.02 -10.30 15.53
CA SER A 483 12.74 -9.51 14.33
C SER A 483 12.72 -8.01 14.61
N THR A 484 13.62 -7.30 13.93
CA THR A 484 13.65 -5.84 13.90
C THR A 484 12.83 -5.31 12.73
N ILE A 485 12.37 -4.06 12.84
CA ILE A 485 11.59 -3.38 11.79
C ILE A 485 12.29 -3.43 10.43
N GLY A 486 13.57 -3.07 10.38
CA GLY A 486 14.35 -3.09 9.13
C GLY A 486 14.49 -4.49 8.54
N GLY A 487 14.62 -5.52 9.39
CA GLY A 487 14.66 -6.91 8.93
C GLY A 487 13.33 -7.40 8.35
N ILE A 488 12.21 -7.01 8.96
CA ILE A 488 10.87 -7.32 8.45
C ILE A 488 10.67 -6.68 7.07
N VAL A 489 10.97 -5.39 6.94
CA VAL A 489 10.84 -4.65 5.67
C VAL A 489 11.76 -5.22 4.60
N ALA A 490 13.05 -5.42 4.91
CA ALA A 490 14.02 -5.93 3.95
C ALA A 490 13.69 -7.35 3.47
N THR A 491 12.97 -8.16 4.24
CA THR A 491 12.63 -9.55 3.86
C THR A 491 11.23 -9.72 3.29
N ASN A 492 10.38 -8.69 3.36
CA ASN A 492 8.96 -8.70 2.93
C ASN A 492 8.23 -9.99 3.33
N PHE A 493 8.36 -10.39 4.60
CA PHE A 493 7.78 -11.63 5.09
C PHE A 493 6.38 -11.40 5.68
N ASN A 494 5.36 -11.62 4.85
CA ASN A 494 3.96 -11.39 5.23
C ASN A 494 3.33 -12.59 5.94
N ALA A 495 2.49 -12.31 6.94
CA ALA A 495 1.61 -13.26 7.62
C ALA A 495 0.24 -13.36 6.90
N PRO A 496 -0.61 -14.36 7.20
CA PRO A 496 -1.98 -14.47 6.66
C PRO A 496 -2.83 -13.20 6.83
N LEU A 497 -2.51 -12.41 7.86
CA LEU A 497 -3.02 -11.07 8.17
C LEU A 497 -3.08 -10.12 6.96
N ARG A 498 -2.20 -10.31 5.99
CA ARG A 498 -2.13 -9.49 4.77
C ARG A 498 -3.43 -9.46 3.96
N SER A 499 -4.26 -10.48 4.08
CA SER A 499 -5.51 -10.62 3.33
C SER A 499 -6.49 -9.50 3.67
N ARG A 500 -6.45 -9.03 4.92
CA ARG A 500 -7.24 -7.92 5.44
C ARG A 500 -6.53 -6.58 5.35
N TYR A 501 -5.26 -6.52 5.75
CA TYR A 501 -4.55 -5.24 5.95
C TYR A 501 -3.57 -4.85 4.83
N GLY A 502 -3.38 -5.71 3.82
CA GLY A 502 -2.34 -5.55 2.80
C GLY A 502 -0.98 -6.11 3.24
N ALA A 503 -0.02 -6.15 2.32
CA ALA A 503 1.35 -6.56 2.61
C ALA A 503 2.14 -5.45 3.32
N ILE A 504 3.33 -5.78 3.82
CA ILE A 504 4.29 -4.83 4.41
C ILE A 504 4.52 -3.63 3.48
N ARG A 505 4.62 -3.85 2.17
CA ARG A 505 4.74 -2.76 1.18
C ARG A 505 3.59 -1.75 1.29
N ASP A 506 2.37 -2.19 1.55
CA ASP A 506 1.15 -1.36 1.55
C ASP A 506 1.03 -0.51 2.82
N LEU A 507 1.72 -0.94 3.88
CA LEU A 507 1.78 -0.28 5.19
C LEU A 507 2.84 0.81 5.25
N ILE A 508 3.76 0.91 4.29
CA ILE A 508 4.86 1.88 4.31
C ILE A 508 4.47 3.16 3.58
N LEU A 509 4.74 4.30 4.23
CA LEU A 509 4.59 5.64 3.65
C LEU A 509 5.92 6.23 3.19
N ALA A 510 6.98 5.99 3.97
CA ALA A 510 8.31 6.51 3.71
C ALA A 510 9.40 5.69 4.42
N MET A 511 10.65 5.84 4.01
CA MET A 511 11.80 5.33 4.74
C MET A 511 13.07 6.13 4.42
N THR A 512 14.02 6.13 5.36
CA THR A 512 15.36 6.67 5.14
C THR A 512 16.31 5.51 4.83
N VAL A 513 17.08 5.66 3.76
CA VAL A 513 18.03 4.62 3.30
C VAL A 513 19.39 5.24 3.02
N VAL A 514 20.45 4.57 3.47
CA VAL A 514 21.82 4.83 3.05
C VAL A 514 22.16 3.86 1.91
N LEU A 515 22.35 4.39 0.71
CA LEU A 515 22.68 3.62 -0.49
C LEU A 515 24.12 3.08 -0.41
N PRO A 516 24.48 2.03 -1.19
CA PRO A 516 25.83 1.46 -1.20
C PRO A 516 26.94 2.43 -1.60
N ASP A 517 26.63 3.49 -2.36
CA ASP A 517 27.56 4.57 -2.68
C ASP A 517 27.60 5.68 -1.61
N GLY A 518 26.88 5.47 -0.51
CA GLY A 518 26.85 6.33 0.67
C GLY A 518 25.86 7.48 0.61
N ARG A 519 25.14 7.68 -0.50
CA ARG A 519 24.05 8.67 -0.52
C ARG A 519 22.98 8.34 0.51
N VAL A 520 22.50 9.36 1.22
CA VAL A 520 21.31 9.25 2.08
C VAL A 520 20.10 9.75 1.31
N ILE A 521 19.06 8.94 1.24
CA ILE A 521 17.79 9.31 0.61
C ILE A 521 16.61 9.12 1.56
N ARG A 522 15.64 10.03 1.50
CA ARG A 522 14.29 9.84 2.04
C ARG A 522 13.35 9.45 0.91
N ALA A 523 13.03 8.16 0.85
CA ALA A 523 12.06 7.62 -0.09
C ALA A 523 10.64 7.80 0.47
N GLY A 524 9.74 8.43 -0.29
CA GLY A 524 8.35 8.69 0.12
C GLY A 524 8.15 9.84 1.13
N LYS A 525 6.91 10.06 1.58
CA LYS A 525 6.52 11.11 2.54
C LYS A 525 5.51 10.58 3.55
N ALA A 526 5.46 11.17 4.74
CA ALA A 526 4.59 10.74 5.85
C ALA A 526 3.15 11.28 5.70
N VAL A 527 2.55 11.06 4.53
CA VAL A 527 1.17 11.44 4.20
C VAL A 527 0.48 10.26 3.53
N VAL A 528 -0.85 10.15 3.65
CA VAL A 528 -1.60 8.99 3.14
C VAL A 528 -1.54 8.89 1.62
N LYS A 529 -1.65 10.02 0.92
CA LYS A 529 -1.54 10.15 -0.53
C LYS A 529 -0.26 10.89 -0.92
N ASN A 530 0.58 10.22 -1.69
CA ASN A 530 1.75 10.80 -2.33
C ASN A 530 2.05 10.07 -3.63
N VAL A 531 1.97 10.80 -4.74
CA VAL A 531 2.35 10.31 -6.08
C VAL A 531 3.46 11.15 -6.70
N ALA A 532 4.20 11.90 -5.87
CA ALA A 532 5.33 12.67 -6.33
C ALA A 532 6.54 11.77 -6.56
N GLY A 533 7.01 11.71 -7.81
CA GLY A 533 8.16 10.90 -8.20
C GLY A 533 7.89 9.39 -8.17
N TYR A 534 8.96 8.59 -8.25
CA TYR A 534 8.83 7.14 -8.21
C TYR A 534 8.58 6.62 -6.78
N ASP A 535 7.80 5.54 -6.64
CA ASP A 535 7.53 4.85 -5.37
C ASP A 535 8.74 4.00 -4.92
N LEU A 536 9.85 4.69 -4.65
CA LEU A 536 11.11 4.10 -4.19
C LEU A 536 10.99 3.26 -2.91
N PRO A 537 10.10 3.55 -1.92
CA PRO A 537 9.93 2.68 -0.77
C PRO A 537 9.68 1.21 -1.15
N LYS A 538 8.90 0.94 -2.21
CA LYS A 538 8.59 -0.43 -2.68
C LYS A 538 9.85 -1.17 -3.09
N LEU A 539 10.77 -0.49 -3.76
CA LEU A 539 12.01 -1.08 -4.25
C LEU A 539 12.87 -1.65 -3.11
N PHE A 540 12.85 -1.05 -1.93
CA PHE A 540 13.61 -1.51 -0.77
C PHE A 540 12.91 -2.63 0.01
N VAL A 541 11.58 -2.75 -0.11
CA VAL A 541 10.80 -3.84 0.52
C VAL A 541 11.14 -5.16 -0.17
N GLY A 542 11.59 -6.14 0.60
CA GLY A 542 12.00 -7.43 0.04
C GLY A 542 13.35 -7.41 -0.69
N SER A 543 14.08 -6.29 -0.68
CA SER A 543 15.41 -6.19 -1.30
C SER A 543 16.49 -7.00 -0.58
N HIS A 544 16.20 -7.57 0.59
CA HIS A 544 17.17 -8.25 1.45
C HIS A 544 18.39 -7.36 1.81
N GLY A 545 18.22 -6.03 1.79
CA GLY A 545 19.28 -5.05 2.06
C GLY A 545 20.34 -4.96 0.97
N THR A 546 20.10 -5.52 -0.21
CA THR A 546 21.05 -5.48 -1.35
C THR A 546 21.13 -4.11 -2.04
N LEU A 547 20.16 -3.24 -1.78
CA LEU A 547 20.04 -1.89 -2.35
C LEU A 547 20.38 -0.78 -1.36
N GLY A 548 20.61 -1.09 -0.08
CA GLY A 548 20.95 -0.09 0.93
C GLY A 548 20.59 -0.50 2.35
N LEU A 549 21.09 0.29 3.30
CA LEU A 549 20.80 0.17 4.72
C LEU A 549 19.58 1.04 5.07
N ILE A 550 18.47 0.38 5.40
CA ILE A 550 17.28 1.05 5.95
C ILE A 550 17.61 1.52 7.38
N THR A 551 17.49 2.81 7.65
CA THR A 551 17.80 3.39 8.98
C THR A 551 16.55 3.67 9.80
N ASP A 552 15.47 4.10 9.16
CA ASP A 552 14.15 4.27 9.76
C ASP A 552 13.02 4.08 8.72
N VAL A 553 11.82 3.76 9.20
CA VAL A 553 10.64 3.48 8.38
C VAL A 553 9.43 4.19 8.97
N THR A 554 8.60 4.78 8.11
CA THR A 554 7.30 5.34 8.45
C THR A 554 6.18 4.39 8.01
N PHE A 555 5.40 3.89 8.98
CA PHE A 555 4.25 3.02 8.74
C PHE A 555 2.94 3.75 8.92
N LYS A 556 1.93 3.36 8.15
CA LYS A 556 0.52 3.60 8.44
C LYS A 556 0.12 2.86 9.71
N LEU A 557 -0.66 3.52 10.56
CA LEU A 557 -1.22 2.95 11.78
C LEU A 557 -2.68 2.53 11.55
N PHE A 558 -3.07 1.46 12.25
CA PHE A 558 -4.45 0.99 12.30
C PHE A 558 -4.93 1.01 13.74
N PRO A 559 -6.23 1.26 13.98
CA PRO A 559 -6.84 1.01 15.28
C PRO A 559 -6.71 -0.48 15.64
N LEU A 560 -6.50 -0.76 16.93
CA LEU A 560 -6.56 -2.13 17.42
C LEU A 560 -7.95 -2.73 17.16
N PRO A 561 -8.03 -3.99 16.72
CA PRO A 561 -9.31 -4.67 16.60
C PRO A 561 -10.01 -4.71 17.97
N ARG A 562 -11.27 -4.25 18.02
CA ARG A 562 -12.08 -4.23 19.24
C ARG A 562 -12.54 -5.64 19.65
N LYS A 563 -12.71 -6.52 18.67
CA LYS A 563 -12.99 -7.95 18.85
C LYS A 563 -12.11 -8.77 17.92
N ARG A 564 -11.73 -9.94 18.40
CA ARG A 564 -11.10 -11.01 17.62
C ARG A 564 -11.72 -12.32 18.08
N SER A 565 -12.04 -13.21 17.15
CA SER A 565 -12.49 -14.56 17.48
C SER A 565 -12.07 -15.55 16.40
N THR A 566 -11.77 -16.78 16.82
CA THR A 566 -11.22 -17.83 15.97
C THR A 566 -12.10 -19.07 16.02
N LEU A 567 -12.35 -19.67 14.86
CA LEU A 567 -12.96 -20.99 14.73
C LEU A 567 -11.88 -22.01 14.37
N LEU A 568 -11.83 -23.11 15.12
CA LEU A 568 -11.06 -24.31 14.81
C LEU A 568 -12.01 -25.41 14.34
N ILE A 569 -11.79 -25.88 13.12
CA ILE A 569 -12.67 -26.83 12.43
C ILE A 569 -11.85 -28.08 12.08
N PRO A 570 -12.04 -29.20 12.82
CA PRO A 570 -11.39 -30.47 12.50
C PRO A 570 -11.82 -31.03 11.15
N ILE A 571 -10.86 -31.55 10.38
CA ILE A 571 -11.07 -32.09 9.03
C ILE A 571 -10.40 -33.47 8.91
N ASN A 572 -11.07 -34.40 8.24
CA ASN A 572 -10.63 -35.79 8.12
C ASN A 572 -9.70 -36.03 6.93
N ASP A 573 -9.89 -35.35 5.80
CA ASP A 573 -9.13 -35.54 4.58
C ASP A 573 -8.80 -34.20 3.89
N LEU A 574 -7.73 -34.21 3.09
CA LEU A 574 -7.23 -33.00 2.43
C LEU A 574 -8.27 -32.38 1.50
N LYS A 575 -8.96 -33.20 0.71
CA LYS A 575 -9.85 -32.74 -0.35
C LYS A 575 -11.06 -32.01 0.23
N SER A 576 -11.67 -32.55 1.30
CA SER A 576 -12.77 -31.88 1.99
C SER A 576 -12.32 -30.56 2.63
N GLY A 577 -11.13 -30.52 3.23
CA GLY A 577 -10.55 -29.29 3.79
C GLY A 577 -10.32 -28.21 2.73
N LEU A 578 -9.77 -28.58 1.57
CA LEU A 578 -9.54 -27.64 0.47
C LEU A 578 -10.86 -27.11 -0.11
N LEU A 579 -11.84 -27.98 -0.33
CA LEU A 579 -13.16 -27.57 -0.83
C LEU A 579 -13.86 -26.60 0.14
N LEU A 580 -13.84 -26.94 1.44
CA LEU A 580 -14.46 -26.10 2.46
C LEU A 580 -13.74 -24.76 2.58
N GLY A 581 -12.41 -24.75 2.62
CA GLY A 581 -11.64 -23.51 2.67
C GLY A 581 -11.89 -22.59 1.47
N SER A 582 -11.99 -23.14 0.25
CA SER A 582 -12.36 -22.36 -0.94
C SER A 582 -13.77 -21.75 -0.85
N LYS A 583 -14.73 -22.43 -0.22
CA LYS A 583 -16.07 -21.88 0.06
C LYS A 583 -16.02 -20.76 1.10
N LEU A 584 -15.29 -20.97 2.20
CA LEU A 584 -15.14 -19.98 3.26
C LEU A 584 -14.42 -18.72 2.79
N LEU A 585 -13.44 -18.86 1.88
CA LEU A 585 -12.73 -17.74 1.29
C LEU A 585 -13.68 -16.71 0.67
N GLN A 586 -14.82 -17.15 0.12
CA GLN A 586 -15.80 -16.25 -0.48
C GLN A 586 -16.48 -15.32 0.54
N MET A 587 -16.48 -15.67 1.83
CA MET A 587 -17.11 -14.87 2.89
C MET A 587 -16.20 -13.80 3.48
N CYS A 588 -14.88 -13.90 3.30
CA CYS A 588 -13.93 -13.03 3.99
C CYS A 588 -14.13 -11.54 3.63
N ILE A 589 -14.56 -10.74 4.61
CA ILE A 589 -14.46 -9.27 4.63
C ILE A 589 -13.58 -8.87 5.80
N VAL A 590 -13.90 -9.41 6.98
CA VAL A 590 -13.19 -9.12 8.22
C VAL A 590 -12.23 -10.23 8.68
N ALA A 591 -12.15 -11.34 7.97
CA ALA A 591 -11.17 -12.39 8.21
C ALA A 591 -9.73 -11.87 8.15
N SER A 592 -8.96 -12.10 9.22
CA SER A 592 -7.51 -11.86 9.27
C SER A 592 -6.69 -13.13 9.02
N SER A 593 -7.32 -14.29 8.98
CA SER A 593 -6.66 -15.56 8.69
C SER A 593 -7.69 -16.61 8.28
N LEU A 594 -7.38 -17.36 7.22
CA LEU A 594 -8.07 -18.58 6.83
C LEU A 594 -7.02 -19.58 6.35
N ILE A 595 -6.64 -20.49 7.24
CA ILE A 595 -5.55 -21.45 7.00
C ILE A 595 -6.00 -22.91 7.15
N LEU A 596 -5.47 -23.80 6.31
CA LEU A 596 -5.56 -25.25 6.48
C LEU A 596 -4.23 -25.77 7.04
N CYS A 597 -4.29 -26.43 8.18
CA CYS A 597 -3.14 -27.02 8.87
C CYS A 597 -3.17 -28.54 8.74
N LYS A 598 -2.01 -29.16 8.47
CA LYS A 598 -1.79 -30.61 8.55
C LYS A 598 -0.82 -30.95 9.68
N GLY A 599 -1.18 -31.93 10.50
CA GLY A 599 -0.29 -32.48 11.53
C GLY A 599 -0.06 -31.58 12.75
N LEU A 600 -0.96 -30.61 13.01
CA LEU A 600 -0.84 -29.68 14.13
C LEU A 600 -1.82 -29.98 15.28
N PHE A 601 -2.94 -30.63 14.98
CA PHE A 601 -4.01 -30.93 15.92
C PHE A 601 -4.24 -32.44 16.01
N SER A 602 -5.15 -32.88 16.88
CA SER A 602 -5.51 -34.30 17.01
C SER A 602 -6.16 -34.86 15.74
N SER A 603 -6.88 -34.03 14.98
CA SER A 603 -7.37 -34.37 13.65
C SER A 603 -6.25 -34.30 12.60
N PRO A 604 -6.28 -35.15 11.55
CA PRO A 604 -5.26 -35.13 10.50
C PRO A 604 -5.08 -33.75 9.85
N TYR A 605 -6.19 -33.04 9.67
CA TYR A 605 -6.26 -31.68 9.16
C TYR A 605 -7.14 -30.81 10.06
N ALA A 606 -6.94 -29.50 10.02
CA ALA A 606 -7.89 -28.54 10.60
C ALA A 606 -7.88 -27.22 9.83
N ILE A 607 -9.06 -26.60 9.67
CA ILE A 607 -9.17 -25.22 9.22
C ILE A 607 -9.19 -24.31 10.45
N VAL A 608 -8.41 -23.23 10.40
CA VAL A 608 -8.44 -22.15 11.37
C VAL A 608 -8.92 -20.88 10.67
N TYR A 609 -10.04 -20.32 11.14
CA TYR A 609 -10.63 -19.09 10.62
C TYR A 609 -10.60 -18.03 11.72
N THR A 610 -9.91 -16.91 11.52
CA THR A 610 -9.92 -15.79 12.47
C THR A 610 -10.53 -14.56 11.82
N ALA A 611 -11.53 -13.97 12.48
CA ALA A 611 -12.09 -12.67 12.16
C ALA A 611 -11.73 -11.67 13.26
N GLU A 612 -11.42 -10.43 12.88
CA GLU A 612 -11.15 -9.35 13.82
C GLU A 612 -11.68 -8.01 13.32
N GLY A 613 -11.96 -7.06 14.20
CA GLY A 613 -12.51 -5.75 13.81
C GLY A 613 -13.52 -5.24 14.82
N LEU A 614 -14.62 -4.66 14.32
CA LEU A 614 -15.74 -4.27 15.17
C LEU A 614 -16.50 -5.51 15.67
N PRO A 615 -17.05 -5.48 16.90
CA PRO A 615 -17.71 -6.64 17.49
C PRO A 615 -18.84 -7.22 16.64
N GLU A 616 -19.63 -6.34 16.03
CA GLU A 616 -20.80 -6.64 15.21
C GLU A 616 -20.38 -7.22 13.85
N ASP A 617 -19.37 -6.65 13.19
CA ASP A 617 -18.82 -7.19 11.93
C ASP A 617 -18.27 -8.61 12.13
N VAL A 618 -17.49 -8.82 13.20
CA VAL A 618 -16.94 -10.14 13.55
C VAL A 618 -18.07 -11.13 13.78
N GLN A 619 -19.12 -10.72 14.50
CA GLN A 619 -20.25 -11.61 14.76
C GLN A 619 -21.03 -11.95 13.49
N ALA A 620 -21.31 -10.96 12.65
CA ALA A 620 -22.05 -11.13 11.39
C ALA A 620 -21.31 -12.09 10.44
N GLU A 621 -19.99 -11.91 10.27
CA GLU A 621 -19.18 -12.80 9.44
C GLU A 621 -19.15 -14.23 9.99
N LEU A 622 -18.92 -14.40 11.30
CA LEU A 622 -18.90 -15.73 11.91
C LEU A 622 -20.26 -16.43 11.82
N ASN A 623 -21.37 -15.70 11.87
CA ASN A 623 -22.70 -16.27 11.65
C ASN A 623 -22.84 -16.84 10.22
N GLN A 624 -22.35 -16.11 9.20
CA GLN A 624 -22.32 -16.59 7.80
C GLN A 624 -21.42 -17.82 7.66
N VAL A 625 -20.21 -17.79 8.23
CA VAL A 625 -19.28 -18.92 8.23
C VAL A 625 -19.89 -20.16 8.90
N MET A 626 -20.49 -20.00 10.08
CA MET A 626 -21.15 -21.09 10.81
C MET A 626 -22.34 -21.67 10.04
N SER A 627 -23.08 -20.84 9.29
CA SER A 627 -24.17 -21.32 8.42
C SER A 627 -23.64 -22.23 7.31
N ILE A 628 -22.54 -21.84 6.65
CA ILE A 628 -21.88 -22.67 5.63
C ILE A 628 -21.39 -23.98 6.26
N LEU A 629 -20.67 -23.92 7.39
CA LEU A 629 -20.16 -25.10 8.08
C LEU A 629 -21.27 -26.11 8.40
N LYS A 630 -22.41 -25.64 8.92
CA LYS A 630 -23.58 -26.48 9.20
C LYS A 630 -24.16 -27.11 7.92
N SER A 631 -24.25 -26.34 6.84
CA SER A 631 -24.76 -26.83 5.55
C SER A 631 -23.85 -27.90 4.92
N GLU A 632 -22.55 -27.84 5.18
CA GLU A 632 -21.56 -28.83 4.75
C GLU A 632 -21.46 -30.03 5.71
N GLY A 633 -22.33 -30.10 6.73
CA GLY A 633 -22.39 -31.21 7.67
C GLY A 633 -21.27 -31.24 8.72
N ILE A 634 -20.54 -30.13 8.90
CA ILE A 634 -19.52 -29.99 9.95
C ILE A 634 -20.22 -29.91 11.31
N LYS A 635 -19.95 -30.90 12.17
CA LYS A 635 -20.59 -31.02 13.50
C LYS A 635 -19.73 -30.46 14.63
N GLU A 636 -18.41 -30.61 14.52
CA GLU A 636 -17.47 -30.16 15.53
C GLU A 636 -16.86 -28.83 15.10
N ILE A 637 -17.14 -27.78 15.88
CA ILE A 637 -16.62 -26.44 15.65
C ILE A 637 -16.24 -25.87 17.01
N ASN A 638 -14.96 -25.59 17.20
CA ASN A 638 -14.45 -25.06 18.46
C ASN A 638 -14.17 -23.57 18.28
N GLN A 639 -14.95 -22.72 18.94
CA GLN A 639 -14.68 -21.29 18.99
C GLN A 639 -13.70 -20.99 20.13
N ILE A 640 -12.59 -20.33 19.79
CA ILE A 640 -11.53 -19.95 20.72
C ILE A 640 -11.24 -18.45 20.60
N ASP A 641 -11.17 -17.76 21.73
CA ASP A 641 -10.88 -16.32 21.76
C ASP A 641 -9.42 -16.03 22.16
N ALA A 642 -8.66 -17.05 22.59
CA ALA A 642 -7.32 -16.87 23.13
C ALA A 642 -6.20 -16.85 22.08
N MET A 643 -6.36 -17.52 20.93
CA MET A 643 -5.32 -17.64 19.91
C MET A 643 -5.87 -17.49 18.49
N SER A 644 -5.18 -16.71 17.67
CA SER A 644 -5.49 -16.45 16.26
C SER A 644 -4.80 -17.45 15.32
N GLY A 645 -5.34 -17.61 14.11
CA GLY A 645 -4.67 -18.33 13.02
C GLY A 645 -3.30 -17.72 12.68
N ASN A 646 -3.13 -16.42 12.86
CA ASN A 646 -1.84 -15.76 12.68
C ASN A 646 -0.80 -16.15 13.74
N GLU A 647 -1.20 -16.27 15.01
CA GLU A 647 -0.31 -16.74 16.09
C GLU A 647 0.03 -18.22 15.93
N ILE A 648 -0.96 -19.04 15.53
CA ILE A 648 -0.76 -20.47 15.19
C ILE A 648 0.28 -20.60 14.06
N TRP A 649 0.12 -19.81 13.00
CA TRP A 649 1.06 -19.77 11.87
C TRP A 649 2.46 -19.36 12.32
N ALA A 650 2.58 -18.30 13.11
CA ALA A 650 3.86 -17.78 13.59
C ALA A 650 4.59 -18.81 14.47
N ASP A 651 3.87 -19.44 15.41
CA ASP A 651 4.41 -20.46 16.30
C ASP A 651 4.88 -21.70 15.53
N TRP A 652 4.09 -22.16 14.54
CA TRP A 652 4.46 -23.31 13.70
C TRP A 652 5.75 -23.07 12.90
N ILE A 653 5.91 -21.90 12.28
CA ILE A 653 7.14 -21.54 11.56
C ILE A 653 8.33 -21.43 12.51
N ASN A 654 8.13 -20.85 13.70
CA ASN A 654 9.21 -20.69 14.66
C ASN A 654 9.75 -22.05 15.11
N LYS A 655 8.84 -23.00 15.40
CA LYS A 655 9.15 -24.36 15.87
C LYS A 655 9.68 -25.30 14.78
N SER A 656 9.59 -24.96 13.50
CA SER A 656 10.07 -25.85 12.43
C SER A 656 11.58 -26.09 12.53
N SER A 657 12.00 -27.33 12.79
CA SER A 657 13.43 -27.72 12.79
C SER A 657 13.89 -28.17 11.41
N ASP A 658 12.96 -28.65 10.60
CA ASP A 658 13.23 -29.27 9.30
C ASP A 658 13.29 -28.22 8.18
N LEU A 659 13.77 -28.67 7.01
CA LEU A 659 13.80 -27.85 5.80
C LEU A 659 12.39 -27.32 5.50
N THR A 660 12.21 -26.03 5.71
CA THR A 660 10.91 -25.35 5.56
C THR A 660 10.90 -24.60 4.24
N LEU A 661 9.91 -24.89 3.40
CA LEU A 661 9.69 -24.26 2.11
C LEU A 661 8.51 -23.30 2.20
N ARG A 662 8.55 -22.21 1.43
CA ARG A 662 7.40 -21.35 1.15
C ARG A 662 7.09 -21.46 -0.34
N MET A 663 5.92 -22.00 -0.66
CA MET A 663 5.37 -22.10 -2.00
C MET A 663 4.27 -21.06 -2.17
N GLY A 664 4.27 -20.32 -3.26
CA GLY A 664 3.18 -19.41 -3.62
C GLY A 664 2.57 -19.81 -4.96
N VAL A 665 1.26 -19.91 -5.03
CA VAL A 665 0.47 -20.10 -6.26
C VAL A 665 -0.72 -19.13 -6.26
N ALA A 666 -1.44 -19.02 -7.38
CA ALA A 666 -2.69 -18.27 -7.39
C ALA A 666 -3.69 -18.93 -6.40
N PRO A 667 -4.49 -18.16 -5.64
CA PRO A 667 -5.44 -18.74 -4.69
C PRO A 667 -6.41 -19.77 -5.31
N LYS A 668 -6.86 -19.58 -6.56
CA LYS A 668 -7.68 -20.57 -7.29
C LYS A 668 -6.98 -21.89 -7.58
N ASP A 669 -5.65 -21.88 -7.70
CA ASP A 669 -4.85 -23.04 -8.09
C ASP A 669 -4.31 -23.80 -6.86
N LEU A 670 -4.48 -23.23 -5.65
CA LEU A 670 -4.03 -23.81 -4.38
C LEU A 670 -4.53 -25.24 -4.19
N ALA A 671 -5.84 -25.46 -4.34
CA ALA A 671 -6.45 -26.77 -4.10
C ALA A 671 -5.92 -27.84 -5.07
N LYS A 672 -5.89 -27.52 -6.36
CA LYS A 672 -5.35 -28.39 -7.41
C LYS A 672 -3.87 -28.72 -7.14
N THR A 673 -3.08 -27.72 -6.77
CA THR A 673 -1.65 -27.86 -6.50
C THR A 673 -1.40 -28.82 -5.32
N LEU A 674 -2.12 -28.65 -4.22
CA LEU A 674 -1.95 -29.49 -3.03
C LEU A 674 -2.45 -30.92 -3.23
N ILE A 675 -3.53 -31.14 -3.99
CA ILE A 675 -4.00 -32.49 -4.34
C ILE A 675 -2.94 -33.21 -5.18
N ASN A 676 -2.34 -32.54 -6.16
CA ASN A 676 -1.30 -33.14 -7.00
C ASN A 676 -0.03 -33.47 -6.20
N LEU A 677 0.29 -32.66 -5.18
CA LEU A 677 1.45 -32.87 -4.31
C LEU A 677 1.18 -33.86 -3.17
N GLU A 678 -0.08 -34.17 -2.85
CA GLU A 678 -0.46 -35.01 -1.70
C GLU A 678 0.34 -36.33 -1.59
N PRO A 679 0.56 -37.11 -2.67
CA PRO A 679 1.34 -38.35 -2.59
C PRO A 679 2.80 -38.14 -2.15
N LYS A 680 3.35 -36.94 -2.33
CA LYS A 680 4.70 -36.55 -1.91
C LYS A 680 4.75 -35.89 -0.54
N LEU A 681 3.60 -35.50 -0.01
CA LEU A 681 3.47 -34.75 1.25
C LEU A 681 2.88 -35.60 2.38
N ILE A 682 2.81 -36.93 2.24
CA ILE A 682 2.14 -37.83 3.21
C ILE A 682 2.62 -37.59 4.64
N ASP A 683 3.95 -37.51 4.83
CA ASP A 683 4.57 -37.29 6.15
C ASP A 683 5.01 -35.83 6.38
N SER A 684 4.66 -34.92 5.47
CA SER A 684 5.05 -33.51 5.55
C SER A 684 3.94 -32.68 6.19
N PRO A 685 4.14 -32.10 7.38
CA PRO A 685 3.22 -31.11 7.92
C PRO A 685 3.29 -29.82 7.08
N PHE A 686 2.15 -29.13 6.98
CA PHE A 686 2.07 -27.86 6.26
C PHE A 686 0.99 -26.94 6.83
N ILE A 687 1.11 -25.66 6.49
CA ILE A 687 0.06 -24.66 6.64
C ILE A 687 -0.19 -24.02 5.27
N ALA A 688 -1.43 -24.05 4.79
CA ALA A 688 -1.86 -23.41 3.55
C ALA A 688 -2.77 -22.22 3.87
N ASP A 689 -2.41 -21.02 3.42
CA ASP A 689 -3.17 -19.79 3.56
C ASP A 689 -4.03 -19.55 2.31
N PHE A 690 -5.34 -19.71 2.43
CA PHE A 690 -6.24 -19.67 1.27
C PHE A 690 -6.28 -18.30 0.59
N PRO A 691 -6.44 -17.16 1.31
CA PRO A 691 -6.51 -15.86 0.67
C PRO A 691 -5.27 -15.47 -0.15
N SER A 692 -4.07 -15.88 0.28
CA SER A 692 -2.82 -15.55 -0.42
C SER A 692 -2.32 -16.64 -1.38
N GLY A 693 -2.86 -17.85 -1.29
CA GLY A 693 -2.34 -19.00 -2.05
C GLY A 693 -0.93 -19.43 -1.61
N ILE A 694 -0.49 -19.03 -0.42
CA ILE A 694 0.83 -19.36 0.12
C ILE A 694 0.74 -20.63 0.98
N VAL A 695 1.68 -21.56 0.77
CA VAL A 695 1.82 -22.79 1.54
C VAL A 695 3.21 -22.84 2.16
N TYR A 696 3.26 -23.10 3.46
CA TYR A 696 4.48 -23.37 4.21
C TYR A 696 4.57 -24.87 4.48
N LEU A 697 5.64 -25.53 4.04
CA LEU A 697 5.79 -26.99 4.07
C LEU A 697 7.11 -27.38 4.74
N GLN A 698 7.10 -28.42 5.58
CA GLN A 698 8.31 -29.07 6.05
C GLN A 698 8.56 -30.33 5.20
N SER A 699 9.51 -30.25 4.27
CA SER A 699 9.77 -31.33 3.31
C SER A 699 11.16 -31.25 2.69
N ASN A 700 11.71 -32.41 2.35
CA ASN A 700 12.96 -32.54 1.59
C ASN A 700 12.73 -32.58 0.06
N GLU A 701 11.47 -32.62 -0.40
CA GLU A 701 11.07 -32.74 -1.82
C GLU A 701 11.13 -31.39 -2.57
N VAL A 702 12.25 -30.66 -2.42
CA VAL A 702 12.40 -29.27 -2.92
C VAL A 702 12.12 -29.16 -4.43
N SER A 703 12.68 -30.07 -5.23
CA SER A 703 12.57 -30.03 -6.69
C SER A 703 11.13 -30.27 -7.18
N GLU A 704 10.42 -31.22 -6.57
CA GLU A 704 9.03 -31.53 -6.93
C GLU A 704 8.09 -30.39 -6.55
N ILE A 705 8.26 -29.80 -5.36
CA ILE A 705 7.46 -28.67 -4.89
C ILE A 705 7.68 -27.45 -5.81
N ARG A 706 8.93 -27.17 -6.18
CA ARG A 706 9.26 -26.09 -7.14
C ARG A 706 8.61 -26.30 -8.49
N LYS A 707 8.74 -27.51 -9.04
CA LYS A 707 8.16 -27.86 -10.33
C LYS A 707 6.64 -27.67 -10.31
N SER A 708 5.97 -28.22 -9.30
CA SER A 708 4.51 -28.08 -9.14
C SER A 708 4.07 -26.62 -9.02
N ALA A 709 4.80 -25.79 -8.27
CA ALA A 709 4.51 -24.37 -8.16
C ALA A 709 4.67 -23.66 -9.52
N GLN A 710 5.77 -23.90 -10.23
CA GLN A 710 6.08 -23.29 -11.53
C GLN A 710 5.08 -23.69 -12.62
N GLU A 711 4.62 -24.94 -12.63
CA GLU A 711 3.58 -25.43 -13.56
C GLU A 711 2.23 -24.71 -13.37
N ASN A 712 1.99 -24.13 -12.19
CA ASN A 712 0.81 -23.30 -11.89
C ASN A 712 1.14 -21.79 -11.88
N GLY A 713 2.25 -21.38 -12.51
CA GLY A 713 2.67 -19.99 -12.62
C GLY A 713 3.15 -19.36 -11.31
N GLY A 714 3.44 -20.16 -10.29
CA GLY A 714 3.88 -19.76 -8.96
C GLY A 714 5.39 -19.88 -8.74
N TYR A 715 5.80 -19.98 -7.48
CA TYR A 715 7.19 -20.14 -7.07
C TYR A 715 7.31 -20.99 -5.79
N ALA A 716 8.50 -21.51 -5.50
CA ALA A 716 8.81 -22.07 -4.19
C ALA A 716 10.26 -21.79 -3.76
N ILE A 717 10.41 -21.20 -2.57
CA ILE A 717 11.70 -20.86 -1.95
C ILE A 717 11.96 -21.69 -0.71
N ILE A 718 13.24 -21.83 -0.34
CA ILE A 718 13.65 -22.30 0.98
C ILE A 718 13.52 -21.13 1.96
N LEU A 719 12.69 -21.31 2.98
CA LEU A 719 12.47 -20.32 4.03
C LEU A 719 13.45 -20.49 5.20
N LYS A 720 13.74 -21.75 5.58
CA LYS A 720 14.59 -22.13 6.72
C LYS A 720 15.22 -23.51 6.50
N GLY A 721 16.49 -23.68 6.87
CA GLY A 721 17.21 -24.95 6.83
C GLY A 721 18.73 -24.73 6.65
N SER A 722 19.57 -25.33 7.49
CA SER A 722 20.98 -24.95 7.67
C SER A 722 21.99 -25.66 6.76
N ASN A 723 21.57 -26.35 5.70
CA ASN A 723 22.51 -27.15 4.89
C ASN A 723 21.98 -27.52 3.48
N SER A 724 21.27 -26.63 2.79
CA SER A 724 20.81 -26.97 1.46
C SER A 724 21.95 -26.90 0.44
N LYS A 725 22.32 -28.05 -0.15
CA LYS A 725 22.99 -28.10 -1.48
C LYS A 725 22.16 -27.42 -2.58
N HIS A 726 20.91 -27.07 -2.27
CA HIS A 726 19.94 -26.46 -3.16
C HIS A 726 20.05 -24.93 -3.10
N ASP A 727 19.88 -24.30 -4.25
CA ASP A 727 19.58 -22.87 -4.35
C ASP A 727 18.42 -22.51 -3.43
N VAL A 728 18.55 -21.43 -2.65
CA VAL A 728 17.54 -20.93 -1.70
C VAL A 728 16.32 -20.39 -2.44
N TRP A 729 16.52 -19.71 -3.56
CA TRP A 729 15.48 -18.97 -4.25
C TRP A 729 14.75 -19.85 -5.27
N GLY A 730 15.47 -20.48 -6.19
CA GLY A 730 14.92 -21.40 -7.20
C GLY A 730 13.96 -20.76 -8.22
N HIS A 731 13.50 -19.54 -7.98
CA HIS A 731 12.73 -18.72 -8.91
C HIS A 731 13.66 -17.67 -9.52
N LYS A 732 13.62 -17.56 -10.85
CA LYS A 732 14.35 -16.53 -11.60
C LYS A 732 13.32 -15.60 -12.24
N PRO A 733 13.20 -14.35 -11.78
CA PRO A 733 12.22 -13.41 -12.32
C PRO A 733 12.58 -12.97 -13.74
N GLU A 734 11.60 -12.63 -14.57
CA GLU A 734 11.85 -12.11 -15.92
C GLU A 734 12.53 -10.73 -15.86
N GLY A 735 12.24 -9.93 -14.82
CA GLY A 735 12.91 -8.67 -14.52
C GLY A 735 14.32 -8.79 -13.91
N PHE A 736 14.92 -9.98 -13.86
CA PHE A 736 16.19 -10.20 -13.15
C PHE A 736 17.34 -9.31 -13.64
N ASP A 737 17.43 -9.05 -14.95
CA ASP A 737 18.48 -8.18 -15.49
C ASP A 737 18.29 -6.72 -15.05
N LEU A 738 17.05 -6.24 -14.94
CA LEU A 738 16.78 -4.90 -14.38
C LEU A 738 17.17 -4.84 -12.92
N MET A 739 16.86 -5.89 -12.14
CA MET A 739 17.25 -5.96 -10.73
C MET A 739 18.79 -5.89 -10.57
N LYS A 740 19.53 -6.61 -11.43
CA LYS A 740 20.99 -6.53 -11.49
C LYS A 740 21.47 -5.14 -11.85
N ASN A 741 20.91 -4.52 -12.88
CA ASN A 741 21.30 -3.19 -13.32
C ASN A 741 21.02 -2.11 -12.27
N ILE A 742 19.87 -2.17 -11.59
CA ILE A 742 19.55 -1.28 -10.46
C ILE A 742 20.58 -1.46 -9.34
N LYS A 743 20.89 -2.70 -8.96
CA LYS A 743 21.91 -2.97 -7.94
C LYS A 743 23.27 -2.42 -8.36
N SER A 744 23.71 -2.69 -9.58
CA SER A 744 25.01 -2.23 -10.10
C SER A 744 25.11 -0.72 -10.24
N LYS A 745 23.99 -0.02 -10.40
CA LYS A 745 23.95 1.45 -10.46
C LYS A 745 24.37 2.09 -9.14
N TRP A 746 24.15 1.43 -7.99
CA TRP A 746 24.52 1.93 -6.67
C TRP A 746 25.68 1.14 -6.02
N ASP A 747 25.78 -0.15 -6.28
CA ASP A 747 26.84 -1.06 -5.80
C ASP A 747 27.68 -1.56 -6.97
N ILE A 748 28.56 -0.70 -7.47
CA ILE A 748 29.43 -0.96 -8.64
C ILE A 748 30.29 -2.22 -8.43
N ARG A 749 30.66 -2.52 -7.18
CA ARG A 749 31.51 -3.68 -6.84
C ARG A 749 30.70 -4.97 -6.67
N GLY A 750 29.38 -4.89 -6.49
CA GLY A 750 28.51 -6.03 -6.23
C GLY A 750 28.75 -6.71 -4.87
N LEU A 751 29.35 -5.98 -3.91
CA LEU A 751 29.82 -6.54 -2.63
C LEU A 751 28.89 -6.21 -1.45
N PHE A 752 27.86 -5.39 -1.67
CA PHE A 752 26.87 -5.00 -0.66
C PHE A 752 25.79 -6.09 -0.52
N ASN A 753 25.67 -6.70 0.66
CA ASN A 753 24.81 -7.87 0.93
C ASN A 753 24.97 -9.01 -0.08
N PHE A 754 26.21 -9.28 -0.50
CA PHE A 754 26.49 -10.34 -1.48
C PHE A 754 25.90 -11.71 -1.09
N GLY A 755 25.41 -12.43 -2.10
CA GLY A 755 24.79 -13.75 -1.94
C GLY A 755 23.30 -13.72 -1.58
N ALA A 756 22.76 -12.56 -1.22
CA ALA A 756 21.31 -12.40 -1.07
C ALA A 756 20.67 -12.07 -2.42
N PHE A 757 19.64 -12.83 -2.81
CA PHE A 757 18.60 -12.51 -3.82
C PHE A 757 19.04 -12.31 -5.29
N ILE A 758 20.21 -11.72 -5.53
CA ILE A 758 20.80 -11.39 -6.81
C ILE A 758 22.24 -11.86 -6.74
N VAL A 759 22.48 -13.07 -7.25
CA VAL A 759 23.82 -13.69 -7.32
C VAL A 759 24.38 -13.55 -8.73
#